data_AF-A0A2W4LLJ9-F1
#
_entry.id   AF-A0A2W4LLJ9-F1
#
_cell.length_a   1.000
_cell.length_b   1.000
_cell.length_c   1.000
_cell.angle_alpha   90.00
_cell.angle_beta   90.00
_cell.angle_gamma   90.00
#
_symmetry.space_group_name_H-M   'P 1'
#
loop_
_entity.id
_entity.type
_entity.pdbx_description
1 polymer ?
#
loop_
_entity_poly.entity_id
_entity_poly.type
_entity_poly.pdbx_seq_one_letter_code
_entity_poly.pdbx_strand_id
1 'polypeptide(L)'
;SLDYVVVKVPRWAFEKFPGVDETLGPQMKSVGEVMAIGATFNEAFQKALRGLEVGATGFGSPPSLRLVGDDNLARPTPNRIFAAAAALRKGMSIEELAQATGFDPWFVEQMAEIIAIERELAQHTLESLPPDLLLEAKQNGFSDAQIAQTLRGRCSELDVRARRKALGILPTYRRIDTCAAEFEAHTPYLYSTYSSADESEVTDRPKAIILGGGPNRIGQGIEFDYCCVHAAFALRDLGYETIMVNCNPETVSTDYDTSDRLYFEPLTLEDVLNIWENESRDAPVPVLVQFGGQTPLNLARGLAAAGVPIWGTPQDAIDLAEDRGRFSALLQQLEIMQPESGMASDLEGARQIAARIGYPVLVRPSYVLGGRAMAIAYDDAGLAQYLQEAASISAGQPVLIDRYLEDAFEVDVDAVGDGERVVIGGIMEHVEEAGVHSGDSAMVMPPYKVSAYHLSIIRDETVRIGLALGVRGLMNIQFAIKDDEVYVLEVNPRSSRTVPFVAKATGVPLARIAAQVAAGKKLAELGLTQEPPLDGFFVKEAVLPFDKFPGAAVFLSPEMRSTGEVMGHASSFGHAFAKAEMGAGQRVPLGGGALLTVNDFDKGAIGRIARDLVRLGFTIYATRGTAAWLSQIGIPVETVNKVSEGSPHTVDLIASGKVGLVISTPLGSRAYVDGQALRSAAIRYGVMLVTTLTGAAATVQGIRALKQRELRVRSLQEHHAHR
;
A
#
# COMPACT_ATOMS: atom_id res chain seq x y z
N SER A 1 16.79 15.40 -28.85
CA SER A 1 17.57 16.23 -27.91
C SER A 1 16.66 16.59 -26.76
N LEU A 2 17.15 16.75 -25.53
CA LEU A 2 16.33 17.19 -24.38
C LEU A 2 16.91 18.50 -23.83
N ASP A 3 16.06 19.44 -23.44
CA ASP A 3 16.42 20.72 -22.82
C ASP A 3 16.18 20.73 -21.30
N TYR A 4 16.10 19.54 -20.70
CA TYR A 4 15.86 19.32 -19.27
C TYR A 4 16.63 18.10 -18.74
N VAL A 5 16.70 17.99 -17.42
CA VAL A 5 17.27 16.86 -16.69
C VAL A 5 16.15 16.02 -16.09
N VAL A 6 16.26 14.69 -16.24
CA VAL A 6 15.37 13.72 -15.61
C VAL A 6 16.14 12.99 -14.50
N VAL A 7 15.57 12.95 -13.31
CA VAL A 7 16.11 12.20 -12.17
C VAL A 7 15.11 11.15 -11.73
N LYS A 8 15.57 9.92 -11.60
CA LYS A 8 14.81 8.82 -11.01
C LYS A 8 15.42 8.42 -9.67
N VAL A 9 14.57 8.20 -8.67
CA VAL A 9 14.98 7.68 -7.36
C VAL A 9 14.15 6.43 -7.01
N PRO A 10 14.77 5.27 -6.72
CA PRO A 10 14.03 4.08 -6.31
C PRO A 10 13.37 4.26 -4.93
N ARG A 11 12.24 3.59 -4.71
CA ARG A 11 11.54 3.48 -3.42
C ARG A 11 11.80 2.11 -2.82
N TRP A 12 12.20 2.05 -1.55
CA TRP A 12 12.44 0.81 -0.80
C TRP A 12 11.50 0.68 0.39
N ALA A 13 11.18 -0.53 0.83
CA ALA A 13 10.30 -0.78 1.98
C ALA A 13 10.96 -1.70 3.03
N PHE A 14 12.24 -1.49 3.34
CA PHE A 14 12.98 -2.34 4.29
C PHE A 14 12.39 -2.33 5.70
N GLU A 15 11.68 -1.26 6.08
CA GLU A 15 10.96 -1.16 7.34
C GLU A 15 9.95 -2.30 7.55
N LYS A 16 9.47 -2.94 6.47
CA LYS A 16 8.54 -4.08 6.49
C LYS A 16 9.23 -5.44 6.65
N PHE A 17 10.55 -5.48 6.56
CA PHE A 17 11.37 -6.69 6.59
C PHE A 17 12.50 -6.56 7.63
N PRO A 18 12.17 -6.51 8.93
CA PRO A 18 13.17 -6.34 9.98
C PRO A 18 14.21 -7.47 9.96
N GLY A 19 15.47 -7.10 10.16
CA GLY A 19 16.61 -8.03 10.17
C GLY A 19 17.20 -8.35 8.79
N VAL A 20 16.62 -7.84 7.70
CA VAL A 20 17.18 -7.99 6.35
C VAL A 20 18.36 -7.04 6.14
N ASP A 21 19.39 -7.52 5.45
CA ASP A 21 20.48 -6.67 5.00
C ASP A 21 19.99 -5.64 3.96
N GLU A 22 19.98 -4.38 4.37
CA GLU A 22 19.61 -3.21 3.57
C GLU A 22 20.69 -2.78 2.56
N THR A 23 21.84 -3.47 2.50
CA THR A 23 22.87 -3.18 1.48
C THR A 23 22.29 -3.35 0.09
N LEU A 24 22.46 -2.31 -0.73
CA LEU A 24 22.08 -2.30 -2.13
C LEU A 24 23.20 -2.94 -2.97
N GLY A 25 22.80 -3.79 -3.91
CA GLY A 25 23.71 -4.52 -4.79
C GLY A 25 23.06 -4.84 -6.13
N PRO A 26 23.58 -5.81 -6.89
CA PRO A 26 23.07 -6.13 -8.23
C PRO A 26 21.66 -6.75 -8.21
N GLN A 27 21.26 -7.39 -7.10
CA GLN A 27 19.89 -7.87 -6.94
C GLN A 27 18.99 -6.72 -6.47
N MET A 28 18.00 -6.37 -7.28
CA MET A 28 17.03 -5.32 -6.95
C MET A 28 16.22 -5.68 -5.71
N LYS A 29 16.05 -4.67 -4.84
CA LYS A 29 15.27 -4.70 -3.59
C LYS A 29 14.28 -3.53 -3.48
N SER A 30 14.24 -2.64 -4.48
CA SER A 30 13.27 -1.55 -4.55
C SER A 30 11.88 -2.10 -4.89
N VAL A 31 10.85 -1.43 -4.42
CA VAL A 31 9.43 -1.78 -4.59
C VAL A 31 8.68 -0.81 -5.52
N GLY A 32 9.37 0.21 -6.01
CA GLY A 32 8.88 1.18 -6.98
C GLY A 32 9.91 2.29 -7.18
N GLU A 33 9.51 3.38 -7.80
CA GLU A 33 10.37 4.52 -8.13
C GLU A 33 9.58 5.79 -8.37
N VAL A 34 10.23 6.93 -8.15
CA VAL A 34 9.75 8.26 -8.52
C VAL A 34 10.65 8.83 -9.59
N MET A 35 10.08 9.58 -10.52
CA MET A 35 10.80 10.38 -11.49
C MET A 35 10.46 11.86 -11.29
N ALA A 36 11.40 12.74 -11.60
CA ALA A 36 11.15 14.16 -11.67
C ALA A 36 11.96 14.82 -12.77
N ILE A 37 11.47 15.96 -13.24
CA ILE A 37 12.00 16.70 -14.37
C ILE A 37 12.25 18.13 -13.93
N GLY A 38 13.41 18.69 -14.30
CA GLY A 38 13.78 20.07 -13.99
C GLY A 38 14.72 20.63 -15.06
N ALA A 39 14.81 21.96 -15.13
CA ALA A 39 15.73 22.63 -16.05
C ALA A 39 17.20 22.40 -15.66
N THR A 40 17.46 22.09 -14.39
CA THR A 40 18.78 21.76 -13.84
C THR A 40 18.74 20.43 -13.11
N PHE A 41 19.93 19.85 -12.86
CA PHE A 41 20.03 18.65 -12.03
C PHE A 41 19.55 18.91 -10.60
N ASN A 42 19.96 20.02 -9.98
CA ASN A 42 19.54 20.37 -8.61
C ASN A 42 18.01 20.42 -8.49
N GLU A 43 17.35 21.07 -9.46
CA GLU A 43 15.89 21.14 -9.51
C GLU A 43 15.24 19.75 -9.61
N ALA A 44 15.63 18.97 -10.62
CA ALA A 44 15.09 17.62 -10.85
C ALA A 44 15.36 16.69 -9.66
N PHE A 45 16.55 16.77 -9.07
CA PHE A 45 16.98 15.95 -7.95
C PHE A 45 16.18 16.25 -6.68
N GLN A 46 16.01 17.52 -6.30
CA GLN A 46 15.21 17.87 -5.13
C GLN A 46 13.72 17.59 -5.33
N LYS A 47 13.18 17.74 -6.56
CA LYS A 47 11.83 17.29 -6.92
C LYS A 47 11.66 15.78 -6.72
N ALA A 48 12.60 14.97 -7.20
CA ALA A 48 12.54 13.52 -7.05
C ALA A 48 12.59 13.13 -5.56
N LEU A 49 13.45 13.76 -4.75
CA LEU A 49 13.54 13.46 -3.31
C LEU A 49 12.27 13.80 -2.54
N ARG A 50 11.64 14.96 -2.80
CA ARG A 50 10.37 15.31 -2.13
C ARG A 50 9.18 14.50 -2.63
N GLY A 51 9.20 14.07 -3.90
CA GLY A 51 8.20 13.19 -4.48
C GLY A 51 8.36 11.70 -4.13
N LEU A 52 9.40 11.33 -3.37
CA LEU A 52 9.69 9.94 -3.01
C LEU A 52 8.73 9.35 -1.97
N GLU A 53 7.88 10.20 -1.37
CA GLU A 53 6.88 9.79 -0.38
C GLU A 53 7.50 9.10 0.85
N VAL A 54 8.66 9.58 1.30
CA VAL A 54 9.35 9.15 2.54
C VAL A 54 9.36 10.23 3.61
N GLY A 55 8.61 11.31 3.41
CA GLY A 55 8.58 12.49 4.28
C GLY A 55 9.77 13.44 4.12
N ALA A 56 10.60 13.25 3.08
CA ALA A 56 11.66 14.18 2.73
C ALA A 56 11.07 15.42 2.05
N THR A 57 11.60 16.61 2.36
CA THR A 57 11.19 17.89 1.75
C THR A 57 12.13 18.33 0.62
N GLY A 58 13.23 17.59 0.40
CA GLY A 58 14.29 17.89 -0.57
C GLY A 58 15.57 17.14 -0.20
N PHE A 59 16.73 17.73 -0.46
CA PHE A 59 18.03 17.13 -0.11
C PHE A 59 18.38 17.27 1.38
N GLY A 60 17.72 16.47 2.21
CA GLY A 60 17.93 16.41 3.66
C GLY A 60 17.20 15.23 4.28
N SER A 61 17.64 14.80 5.46
CA SER A 61 17.02 13.66 6.13
C SER A 61 15.56 13.97 6.48
N PRO A 62 14.61 13.07 6.18
CA PRO A 62 13.25 13.24 6.66
C PRO A 62 13.24 13.28 8.20
N PRO A 63 12.29 13.98 8.85
CA PRO A 63 12.24 14.10 10.31
C PRO A 63 12.24 12.76 11.07
N SER A 64 11.72 11.70 10.44
CA SER A 64 11.66 10.34 10.98
C SER A 64 13.00 9.59 10.90
N LEU A 65 13.97 10.05 10.10
CA LEU A 65 15.25 9.40 9.92
C LEU A 65 16.28 10.01 10.87
N ARG A 66 16.53 9.33 11.99
CA ARG A 66 17.74 9.58 12.79
C ARG A 66 18.92 8.92 12.09
N LEU A 67 19.71 9.70 11.37
CA LEU A 67 21.04 9.26 10.96
C LEU A 67 21.86 9.04 12.24
N VAL A 68 22.02 7.78 12.64
CA VAL A 68 22.95 7.43 13.71
C VAL A 68 24.35 7.70 13.17
N GLY A 69 25.22 8.29 13.98
CA GLY A 69 26.57 8.68 13.58
C GLY A 69 27.31 7.59 12.79
N ASP A 70 27.97 8.02 11.71
CA ASP A 70 28.80 7.22 10.82
C ASP A 70 28.09 6.10 10.05
N ASP A 71 26.97 6.43 9.39
CA ASP A 71 26.55 5.64 8.22
C ASP A 71 27.74 5.53 7.26
N ASN A 72 28.24 4.31 7.08
CA ASN A 72 29.38 4.04 6.22
C ASN A 72 29.00 4.37 4.77
N LEU A 73 29.41 5.54 4.28
CA LEU A 73 29.16 6.02 2.92
C LEU A 73 29.65 5.05 1.82
N ALA A 74 30.62 4.19 2.15
CA ALA A 74 31.11 3.14 1.24
C ALA A 74 30.14 1.97 1.10
N ARG A 75 29.18 1.81 2.01
CA ARG A 75 28.09 0.82 1.92
C ARG A 75 26.87 1.48 1.27
N PRO A 76 26.46 1.05 0.06
CA PRO A 76 25.24 1.55 -0.56
C PRO A 76 24.00 1.13 0.26
N THR A 77 23.25 2.10 0.77
CA THR A 77 21.98 1.90 1.47
C THR A 77 20.91 2.84 0.89
N PRO A 78 19.61 2.58 1.12
CA PRO A 78 18.53 3.51 0.71
C PRO A 78 18.73 4.94 1.21
N ASN A 79 19.33 5.08 2.39
CA ASN A 79 19.53 6.36 3.06
C ASN A 79 20.87 7.03 2.71
N ARG A 80 21.72 6.40 1.90
CA ARG A 80 23.06 6.90 1.57
C ARG A 80 23.04 8.32 1.00
N ILE A 81 22.00 8.67 0.24
CA ILE A 81 21.87 10.02 -0.33
C ILE A 81 21.67 11.08 0.76
N PHE A 82 20.91 10.77 1.81
CA PHE A 82 20.73 11.67 2.97
C PHE A 82 21.97 11.70 3.88
N ALA A 83 22.67 10.56 4.00
CA ALA A 83 23.95 10.50 4.69
C ALA A 83 25.02 11.37 3.99
N ALA A 84 25.04 11.39 2.65
CA ALA A 84 25.90 12.27 1.87
C ALA A 84 25.60 13.76 2.15
N ALA A 85 24.32 14.14 2.22
CA ALA A 85 23.92 15.49 2.63
C ALA A 85 24.45 15.84 4.02
N ALA A 86 24.31 14.93 4.99
CA ALA A 86 24.82 15.14 6.35
C ALA A 86 26.36 15.25 6.40
N ALA A 87 27.09 14.51 5.57
CA ALA A 87 28.54 14.59 5.46
C ALA A 87 29.01 15.94 4.89
N LEU A 88 28.36 16.41 3.82
CA LEU A 88 28.62 17.74 3.25
C LEU A 88 28.33 18.86 4.25
N ARG A 89 27.23 18.76 5.01
CA ARG A 89 26.90 19.71 6.10
C ARG A 89 28.01 19.77 7.15
N LYS A 90 28.61 18.62 7.50
CA LYS A 90 29.75 18.50 8.43
C LYS A 90 31.09 18.97 7.84
N GLY A 91 31.15 19.31 6.55
CA GLY A 91 32.34 19.86 5.90
C GLY A 91 33.26 18.83 5.23
N MET A 92 32.77 17.60 4.97
CA MET A 92 33.49 16.65 4.12
C MET A 92 33.72 17.24 2.72
N SER A 93 34.92 17.07 2.15
CA SER A 93 35.23 17.61 0.82
C SER A 93 34.51 16.86 -0.30
N ILE A 94 34.42 17.47 -1.48
CA ILE A 94 33.85 16.84 -2.67
C ILE A 94 34.62 15.56 -3.03
N GLU A 95 35.95 15.61 -2.97
CA GLU A 95 36.83 14.48 -3.27
C GLU A 95 36.69 13.35 -2.24
N GLU A 96 36.62 13.69 -0.95
CA GLU A 96 36.43 12.72 0.13
C GLU A 96 35.08 11.99 -0.02
N LEU A 97 34.00 12.74 -0.30
CA LEU A 97 32.67 12.16 -0.46
C LEU A 97 32.56 11.32 -1.74
N ALA A 98 33.12 11.80 -2.87
CA ALA A 98 33.17 11.06 -4.12
C ALA A 98 33.94 9.74 -3.95
N GLN A 99 35.11 9.78 -3.28
CA GLN A 99 35.89 8.59 -2.98
C GLN A 99 35.16 7.62 -2.05
N ALA A 100 34.50 8.15 -1.01
CA ALA A 100 33.79 7.32 -0.04
C ALA A 100 32.56 6.64 -0.65
N THR A 101 31.83 7.30 -1.56
CA THR A 101 30.55 6.79 -2.11
C THR A 101 30.68 6.11 -3.47
N GLY A 102 31.71 6.45 -4.23
CA GLY A 102 31.83 6.15 -5.65
C GLY A 102 30.91 7.01 -6.55
N PHE A 103 30.31 8.08 -6.03
CA PHE A 103 29.59 9.05 -6.86
C PHE A 103 30.57 9.82 -7.75
N ASP A 104 30.14 10.13 -8.97
CA ASP A 104 30.93 11.00 -9.84
C ASP A 104 31.09 12.38 -9.18
N PRO A 105 32.30 12.97 -9.18
CA PRO A 105 32.55 14.28 -8.57
C PRO A 105 31.58 15.38 -9.04
N TRP A 106 31.10 15.31 -10.28
CA TRP A 106 30.13 16.27 -10.80
C TRP A 106 28.83 16.28 -9.99
N PHE A 107 28.26 15.11 -9.68
CA PHE A 107 27.05 15.02 -8.86
C PHE A 107 27.30 15.48 -7.42
N VAL A 108 28.50 15.23 -6.89
CA VAL A 108 28.87 15.65 -5.54
C VAL A 108 29.01 17.17 -5.46
N GLU A 109 29.55 17.81 -6.50
CA GLU A 109 29.63 19.28 -6.60
C GLU A 109 28.22 19.91 -6.62
N GLN A 110 27.30 19.35 -7.42
CA GLN A 110 25.90 19.76 -7.43
C GLN A 110 25.21 19.61 -6.06
N MET A 111 25.44 18.48 -5.37
CA MET A 111 24.96 18.30 -3.99
C MET A 111 25.57 19.32 -3.01
N ALA A 112 26.84 19.67 -3.17
CA ALA A 112 27.51 20.67 -2.34
C ALA A 112 26.95 22.08 -2.58
N GLU A 113 26.58 22.42 -3.81
CA GLU A 113 25.89 23.68 -4.17
C GLU A 113 24.55 23.81 -3.44
N ILE A 114 23.73 22.75 -3.42
CA ILE A 114 22.49 22.72 -2.63
C ILE A 114 22.78 23.00 -1.14
N ILE A 115 23.80 22.36 -0.57
CA ILE A 115 24.18 22.61 0.84
C ILE A 115 24.70 24.04 1.06
N ALA A 116 25.34 24.66 0.07
CA ALA A 116 25.78 26.06 0.15
C ALA A 116 24.58 27.01 0.21
N ILE A 117 23.58 26.84 -0.67
CA ILE A 117 22.33 27.61 -0.65
C ILE A 117 21.60 27.42 0.68
N GLU A 118 21.52 26.18 1.19
CA GLU A 118 20.92 25.89 2.50
C GLU A 118 21.61 26.66 3.63
N ARG A 119 22.95 26.72 3.63
CA ARG A 119 23.73 27.48 4.63
C ARG A 119 23.49 28.99 4.54
N GLU A 120 23.23 29.51 3.35
CA GLU A 120 22.89 30.91 3.17
C GLU A 120 21.47 31.19 3.69
N LEU A 121 20.48 30.39 3.28
CA LEU A 121 19.11 30.48 3.80
C LEU A 121 19.07 30.45 5.34
N ALA A 122 19.87 29.59 5.97
CA ALA A 122 19.95 29.46 7.43
C ALA A 122 20.48 30.71 8.18
N GLN A 123 20.85 31.78 7.47
CA GLN A 123 21.26 33.06 8.04
C GLN A 123 20.09 34.05 8.15
N HIS A 124 18.98 33.80 7.47
CA HIS A 124 17.85 34.72 7.35
C HIS A 124 16.60 34.24 8.10
N THR A 125 15.72 35.17 8.47
CA THR A 125 14.31 34.88 8.79
C THR A 125 13.47 35.08 7.53
N LEU A 126 12.19 34.70 7.55
CA LEU A 126 11.32 34.90 6.38
C LEU A 126 11.24 36.38 5.95
N GLU A 127 11.27 37.30 6.90
CA GLU A 127 11.20 38.75 6.65
C GLU A 127 12.52 39.31 6.10
N SER A 128 13.66 38.77 6.54
CA SER A 128 14.98 39.24 6.12
C SER A 128 15.56 38.48 4.92
N LEU A 129 14.84 37.47 4.40
CA LEU A 129 15.25 36.69 3.24
C LEU A 129 15.25 37.55 1.96
N PRO A 130 16.40 37.70 1.28
CA PRO A 130 16.47 38.42 0.02
C PRO A 130 15.62 37.75 -1.07
N PRO A 131 14.87 38.50 -1.89
CA PRO A 131 14.08 37.94 -2.99
C PRO A 131 14.91 37.13 -4.00
N ASP A 132 16.12 37.59 -4.31
CA ASP A 132 17.01 36.92 -5.28
C ASP A 132 17.48 35.55 -4.75
N LEU A 133 17.82 35.45 -3.47
CA LEU A 133 18.18 34.19 -2.82
C LEU A 133 16.98 33.22 -2.76
N LEU A 134 15.77 33.74 -2.51
CA LEU A 134 14.56 32.92 -2.56
C LEU A 134 14.34 32.37 -3.98
N LEU A 135 14.48 33.20 -5.01
CA LEU A 135 14.37 32.76 -6.40
C LEU A 135 15.44 31.72 -6.75
N GLU A 136 16.69 31.94 -6.38
CA GLU A 136 17.81 31.01 -6.58
C GLU A 136 17.54 29.66 -5.91
N ALA A 137 17.03 29.66 -4.67
CA ALA A 137 16.64 28.44 -3.98
C ALA A 137 15.53 27.70 -4.75
N LYS A 138 14.51 28.40 -5.25
CA LYS A 138 13.44 27.77 -6.05
C LYS A 138 13.97 27.20 -7.37
N GLN A 139 14.87 27.91 -8.05
CA GLN A 139 15.55 27.45 -9.28
C GLN A 139 16.45 26.22 -9.05
N ASN A 140 16.93 26.03 -7.82
CA ASN A 140 17.65 24.84 -7.39
C ASN A 140 16.74 23.76 -6.77
N GLY A 141 15.42 23.89 -6.89
CA GLY A 141 14.44 22.87 -6.51
C GLY A 141 14.07 22.81 -5.04
N PHE A 142 14.48 23.78 -4.22
CA PHE A 142 14.08 23.82 -2.81
C PHE A 142 12.56 23.94 -2.68
N SER A 143 11.95 23.08 -1.87
CA SER A 143 10.52 23.20 -1.55
C SER A 143 10.27 24.33 -0.54
N ASP A 144 9.06 24.86 -0.52
CA ASP A 144 8.60 25.85 0.45
C ASP A 144 8.73 25.26 1.88
N ALA A 145 8.50 23.95 2.04
CA ALA A 145 8.69 23.22 3.29
C ALA A 145 10.16 23.13 3.73
N GLN A 146 11.08 22.84 2.81
CA GLN A 146 12.52 22.79 3.09
C GLN A 146 13.03 24.17 3.47
N ILE A 147 12.65 25.22 2.74
CA ILE A 147 13.01 26.61 3.07
C ILE A 147 12.50 26.97 4.47
N ALA A 148 11.24 26.64 4.79
CA ALA A 148 10.68 26.90 6.12
C ALA A 148 11.45 26.20 7.25
N GLN A 149 11.93 24.98 7.00
CA GLN A 149 12.74 24.21 7.96
C GLN A 149 14.17 24.75 8.12
N THR A 150 14.70 25.41 7.08
CA THR A 150 16.08 25.92 7.06
C THR A 150 16.21 27.33 7.65
N LEU A 151 15.21 28.19 7.44
CA LEU A 151 15.24 29.60 7.91
C LEU A 151 15.35 29.70 9.44
N ARG A 152 15.94 30.80 9.91
CA ARG A 152 15.94 31.16 11.34
C ARG A 152 14.54 31.59 11.77
N GLY A 153 14.15 31.17 12.97
CA GLY A 153 12.83 31.45 13.53
C GLY A 153 11.84 30.32 13.22
N ARG A 154 10.56 30.56 13.48
CA ARG A 154 9.49 29.60 13.18
C ARG A 154 8.62 30.20 12.08
N CYS A 155 8.54 29.51 10.96
CA CYS A 155 7.56 29.78 9.91
C CYS A 155 7.06 28.44 9.35
N SER A 156 5.91 28.46 8.70
CA SER A 156 5.33 27.31 8.01
C SER A 156 5.64 27.33 6.53
N GLU A 157 5.45 26.19 5.84
CA GLU A 157 5.54 26.14 4.38
C GLU A 157 4.55 27.11 3.70
N LEU A 158 3.39 27.36 4.30
CA LEU A 158 2.39 28.29 3.79
C LEU A 158 2.83 29.75 3.92
N ASP A 159 3.61 30.08 4.94
CA ASP A 159 4.18 31.43 5.09
C ASP A 159 5.23 31.69 4.00
N VAL A 160 6.10 30.71 3.73
CA VAL A 160 7.08 30.78 2.63
C VAL A 160 6.36 30.91 1.29
N ARG A 161 5.33 30.09 1.05
CA ARG A 161 4.47 30.17 -0.13
C ARG A 161 3.87 31.57 -0.31
N ALA A 162 3.28 32.13 0.75
CA ALA A 162 2.66 33.45 0.71
C ALA A 162 3.68 34.54 0.36
N ARG A 163 4.87 34.50 0.98
CA ARG A 163 5.98 35.42 0.69
C ARG A 163 6.45 35.31 -0.76
N ARG A 164 6.66 34.08 -1.24
CA ARG A 164 7.07 33.77 -2.60
C ARG A 164 6.09 34.34 -3.63
N LYS A 165 4.78 34.11 -3.42
CA LYS A 165 3.72 34.67 -4.27
C LYS A 165 3.67 36.20 -4.24
N ALA A 166 3.83 36.82 -3.07
CA ALA A 166 3.85 38.28 -2.93
C ALA A 166 5.01 38.95 -3.68
N LEU A 167 6.11 38.21 -3.91
CA LEU A 167 7.27 38.65 -4.68
C LEU A 167 7.18 38.33 -6.17
N GLY A 168 6.10 37.67 -6.63
CA GLY A 168 5.95 37.24 -8.03
C GLY A 168 6.83 36.04 -8.42
N ILE A 169 7.40 35.32 -7.46
CA ILE A 169 8.23 34.13 -7.70
C ILE A 169 7.30 32.92 -7.88
N LEU A 170 6.74 32.78 -9.07
CA LEU A 170 5.79 31.70 -9.40
C LEU A 170 6.49 30.65 -10.27
N PRO A 171 6.13 29.36 -10.16
CA PRO A 171 6.60 28.37 -11.11
C PRO A 171 6.00 28.66 -12.48
N THR A 172 6.75 28.36 -13.53
CA THR A 172 6.25 28.21 -14.89
C THR A 172 6.23 26.73 -15.27
N TYR A 173 5.54 26.38 -16.35
CA TYR A 173 5.48 25.01 -16.83
C TYR A 173 6.06 24.90 -18.23
N ARG A 174 6.83 23.85 -18.47
CA ARG A 174 7.49 23.56 -19.76
C ARG A 174 6.97 22.23 -20.29
N ARG A 175 6.93 22.09 -21.62
CA ARG A 175 6.49 20.87 -22.29
C ARG A 175 7.62 19.89 -22.53
N ILE A 176 7.25 18.62 -22.60
CA ILE A 176 8.12 17.54 -23.06
C ILE A 176 7.80 17.27 -24.53
N ASP A 177 8.75 17.60 -25.40
CA ASP A 177 8.58 17.62 -26.86
C ASP A 177 9.50 16.65 -27.62
N THR A 178 10.41 15.96 -26.93
CA THR A 178 11.46 15.06 -27.47
C THR A 178 12.54 15.71 -28.36
N CYS A 179 12.42 17.00 -28.65
CA CYS A 179 13.22 17.71 -29.65
C CYS A 179 13.86 19.02 -29.15
N ALA A 180 13.76 19.36 -27.86
CA ALA A 180 14.33 20.57 -27.27
C ALA A 180 13.86 21.84 -27.99
N ALA A 181 12.55 21.96 -28.15
CA ALA A 181 11.82 23.04 -28.81
C ALA A 181 12.17 23.28 -30.30
N GLU A 182 12.80 22.31 -30.97
CA GLU A 182 13.04 22.39 -32.43
C GLU A 182 11.72 22.39 -33.23
N PHE A 183 10.71 21.68 -32.72
CA PHE A 183 9.37 21.60 -33.29
C PHE A 183 8.31 21.93 -32.24
N GLU A 184 7.20 22.52 -32.68
CA GLU A 184 6.04 22.75 -31.83
C GLU A 184 5.44 21.41 -31.39
N ALA A 185 5.32 21.22 -30.07
CA ALA A 185 4.73 20.02 -29.50
C ALA A 185 3.33 20.31 -28.96
N HIS A 186 2.37 19.50 -29.42
CA HIS A 186 1.02 19.46 -28.87
C HIS A 186 0.86 18.36 -27.81
N THR A 187 1.95 17.72 -27.39
CA THR A 187 1.93 16.72 -26.32
C THR A 187 1.50 17.42 -25.01
N PRO A 188 0.49 16.87 -24.32
CA PRO A 188 -0.06 17.50 -23.12
C PRO A 188 0.82 17.29 -21.88
N TYR A 189 2.14 17.21 -22.05
CA TYR A 189 3.06 16.66 -21.07
C TYR A 189 3.94 17.75 -20.45
N LEU A 190 3.70 18.09 -19.19
CA LEU A 190 4.21 19.28 -18.52
C LEU A 190 5.04 18.95 -17.28
N TYR A 191 6.03 19.80 -16.99
CA TYR A 191 6.72 19.84 -15.70
C TYR A 191 6.94 21.29 -15.27
N SER A 192 6.97 21.54 -13.96
CA SER A 192 7.22 22.87 -13.39
C SER A 192 8.71 23.19 -13.35
N THR A 193 9.04 24.46 -13.55
CA THR A 193 10.37 25.03 -13.30
C THR A 193 10.24 26.50 -12.87
N TYR A 194 11.34 27.14 -12.46
CA TYR A 194 11.39 28.59 -12.17
C TYR A 194 12.15 29.35 -13.26
N SER A 195 11.58 29.31 -14.48
CA SER A 195 12.12 29.98 -15.67
C SER A 195 11.24 31.16 -16.11
N SER A 196 11.66 31.91 -17.13
CA SER A 196 10.90 33.06 -17.64
C SER A 196 9.77 32.69 -18.61
N ALA A 197 9.76 31.47 -19.16
CA ALA A 197 8.78 31.03 -20.16
C ALA A 197 7.78 30.04 -19.56
N ASP A 198 6.51 30.18 -19.91
CA ASP A 198 5.39 29.32 -19.49
C ASP A 198 4.66 28.79 -20.73
N GLU A 199 4.62 27.47 -20.87
CA GLU A 199 4.04 26.69 -21.95
C GLU A 199 2.82 25.88 -21.46
N SER A 200 2.27 26.24 -20.30
CA SER A 200 1.07 25.58 -19.78
C SER A 200 -0.10 25.68 -20.75
N GLU A 201 -0.29 26.81 -21.43
CA GLU A 201 -1.41 27.04 -22.37
C GLU A 201 -2.76 26.53 -21.81
N VAL A 202 -3.10 27.05 -20.64
CA VAL A 202 -4.32 26.70 -19.90
C VAL A 202 -5.55 27.03 -20.75
N THR A 203 -6.47 26.07 -20.92
CA THR A 203 -7.71 26.25 -21.71
C THR A 203 -8.88 26.73 -20.87
N ASP A 204 -10.00 27.09 -21.49
CA ASP A 204 -11.27 27.47 -20.85
C ASP A 204 -12.27 26.31 -20.73
N ARG A 205 -11.88 25.10 -21.14
CA ARG A 205 -12.74 23.90 -21.05
C ARG A 205 -13.10 23.61 -19.58
N PRO A 206 -14.26 23.00 -19.29
CA PRO A 206 -14.54 22.47 -17.95
C PRO A 206 -13.50 21.41 -17.58
N LYS A 207 -12.79 21.59 -16.46
CA LYS A 207 -11.67 20.72 -16.07
C LYS A 207 -11.98 19.87 -14.86
N ALA A 208 -11.20 18.80 -14.68
CA ALA A 208 -11.10 18.08 -13.41
C ALA A 208 -9.67 17.55 -13.22
N ILE A 209 -9.10 17.79 -12.05
CA ILE A 209 -7.78 17.30 -11.66
C ILE A 209 -7.93 15.96 -10.93
N ILE A 210 -7.07 15.01 -11.29
CA ILE A 210 -6.98 13.69 -10.68
C ILE A 210 -5.57 13.57 -10.10
N LEU A 211 -5.49 13.36 -8.78
CA LEU A 211 -4.21 13.15 -8.12
C LEU A 211 -3.87 11.66 -8.12
N GLY A 212 -2.68 11.33 -8.63
CA GLY A 212 -2.10 9.99 -8.60
C GLY A 212 -1.64 9.56 -7.21
N GLY A 213 -0.88 8.46 -7.15
CA GLY A 213 -0.37 7.89 -5.90
C GLY A 213 1.12 8.14 -5.63
N GLY A 214 1.86 8.67 -6.61
CA GLY A 214 3.31 8.77 -6.53
C GLY A 214 3.98 7.40 -6.69
N PRO A 215 5.22 7.20 -6.19
CA PRO A 215 5.94 5.95 -6.36
C PRO A 215 5.19 4.76 -5.74
N ASN A 216 5.14 3.65 -6.49
CA ASN A 216 4.63 2.38 -5.98
C ASN A 216 5.40 1.94 -4.72
N ARG A 217 4.69 1.32 -3.79
CA ARG A 217 5.22 0.71 -2.56
C ARG A 217 4.27 -0.36 -2.02
N ILE A 218 4.76 -1.21 -1.13
CA ILE A 218 3.91 -2.22 -0.48
C ILE A 218 2.73 -1.51 0.22
N GLY A 219 1.51 -1.89 -0.17
CA GLY A 219 0.26 -1.28 0.30
C GLY A 219 -0.31 -0.15 -0.58
N GLN A 220 0.50 0.43 -1.47
CA GLN A 220 0.12 1.44 -2.47
C GLN A 220 0.73 1.06 -3.83
N GLY A 221 0.02 0.22 -4.58
CA GLY A 221 0.47 -0.29 -5.86
C GLY A 221 -0.35 0.22 -7.04
N ILE A 222 -0.28 -0.56 -8.12
CA ILE A 222 -0.92 -0.29 -9.42
C ILE A 222 -2.45 -0.25 -9.34
N GLU A 223 -3.05 -0.76 -8.27
CA GLU A 223 -4.50 -0.79 -8.09
C GLU A 223 -5.07 0.64 -8.00
N PHE A 224 -4.29 1.56 -7.42
CA PHE A 224 -4.64 2.98 -7.35
C PHE A 224 -4.41 3.70 -8.68
N ASP A 225 -3.35 3.35 -9.41
CA ASP A 225 -3.13 3.84 -10.77
C ASP A 225 -4.29 3.47 -11.71
N TYR A 226 -4.73 2.20 -11.65
CA TYR A 226 -5.92 1.72 -12.35
C TYR A 226 -7.15 2.58 -12.08
N CYS A 227 -7.38 2.94 -10.81
CA CYS A 227 -8.49 3.79 -10.42
C CYS A 227 -8.36 5.21 -11.03
N CYS A 228 -7.18 5.84 -10.96
CA CYS A 228 -6.93 7.16 -11.53
C CYS A 228 -7.11 7.19 -13.05
N VAL A 229 -6.61 6.17 -13.76
CA VAL A 229 -6.78 6.00 -15.22
C VAL A 229 -8.25 5.90 -15.59
N HIS A 230 -9.01 5.06 -14.87
CA HIS A 230 -10.44 4.91 -15.10
C HIS A 230 -11.23 6.18 -14.78
N ALA A 231 -10.80 6.98 -13.80
CA ALA A 231 -11.39 8.29 -13.52
C ALA A 231 -11.15 9.28 -14.67
N ALA A 232 -9.94 9.32 -15.24
CA ALA A 232 -9.63 10.17 -16.40
C ALA A 232 -10.51 9.80 -17.59
N PHE A 233 -10.63 8.51 -17.93
CA PHE A 233 -11.50 8.08 -19.03
C PHE A 233 -12.98 8.43 -18.76
N ALA A 234 -13.44 8.26 -17.52
CA ALA A 234 -14.82 8.57 -17.15
C ALA A 234 -15.17 10.05 -17.33
N LEU A 235 -14.29 10.94 -16.86
CA LEU A 235 -14.51 12.38 -16.88
C LEU A 235 -14.34 12.95 -18.29
N ARG A 236 -13.40 12.41 -19.07
CA ARG A 236 -13.25 12.72 -20.50
C ARG A 236 -14.54 12.42 -21.27
N ASP A 237 -15.14 11.25 -21.01
CA ASP A 237 -16.41 10.85 -21.64
C ASP A 237 -17.61 11.71 -21.19
N LEU A 238 -17.50 12.40 -20.06
CA LEU A 238 -18.46 13.42 -19.61
C LEU A 238 -18.16 14.83 -20.18
N GLY A 239 -17.12 14.97 -20.99
CA GLY A 239 -16.73 16.22 -21.66
C GLY A 239 -15.77 17.11 -20.86
N TYR A 240 -15.23 16.63 -19.73
CA TYR A 240 -14.21 17.37 -19.00
C TYR A 240 -12.85 17.28 -19.69
N GLU A 241 -12.08 18.36 -19.62
CA GLU A 241 -10.64 18.33 -19.81
C GLU A 241 -10.00 17.72 -18.57
N THR A 242 -9.40 16.55 -18.75
CA THR A 242 -8.86 15.76 -17.65
C THR A 242 -7.40 16.08 -17.39
N ILE A 243 -7.08 16.37 -16.14
CA ILE A 243 -5.73 16.78 -15.73
C ILE A 243 -5.17 15.74 -14.76
N MET A 244 -4.13 15.02 -15.15
CA MET A 244 -3.45 14.06 -14.28
C MET A 244 -2.24 14.71 -13.60
N VAL A 245 -2.09 14.51 -12.30
CA VAL A 245 -0.89 14.90 -11.54
C VAL A 245 -0.30 13.66 -10.90
N ASN A 246 0.85 13.21 -11.38
CA ASN A 246 1.54 12.03 -10.84
C ASN A 246 3.03 12.05 -11.23
N CYS A 247 3.87 11.31 -10.50
CA CYS A 247 5.33 11.27 -10.71
C CYS A 247 5.92 9.86 -10.79
N ASN A 248 5.09 8.84 -10.96
CA ASN A 248 5.54 7.46 -11.11
C ASN A 248 5.79 7.12 -12.59
N PRO A 249 7.02 6.86 -13.03
CA PRO A 249 7.33 6.62 -14.44
C PRO A 249 6.83 5.26 -14.96
N GLU A 250 6.42 4.34 -14.09
CA GLU A 250 6.00 2.98 -14.46
C GLU A 250 4.52 2.91 -14.87
N THR A 251 3.76 3.99 -14.65
CA THR A 251 2.30 3.94 -14.62
C THR A 251 1.61 4.39 -15.90
N VAL A 252 0.38 3.90 -16.10
CA VAL A 252 -0.44 4.30 -17.25
C VAL A 252 -1.05 5.69 -17.02
N SER A 253 -1.27 6.13 -15.78
CA SER A 253 -1.71 7.51 -15.50
C SER A 253 -0.74 8.56 -16.04
N THR A 254 0.56 8.26 -16.03
CA THR A 254 1.62 9.13 -16.55
C THR A 254 1.92 8.93 -18.04
N ASP A 255 1.10 8.15 -18.74
CA ASP A 255 1.07 8.17 -20.20
C ASP A 255 0.32 9.43 -20.66
N TYR A 256 0.88 10.16 -21.63
CA TYR A 256 0.28 11.39 -22.14
C TYR A 256 -1.05 11.13 -22.89
N ASP A 257 -1.33 9.91 -23.32
CA ASP A 257 -2.63 9.55 -23.95
C ASP A 257 -3.77 9.42 -22.91
N THR A 258 -3.43 9.21 -21.63
CA THR A 258 -4.40 8.92 -20.56
C THR A 258 -5.20 10.13 -20.10
N SER A 259 -4.64 11.34 -20.19
CA SER A 259 -5.29 12.59 -19.77
C SER A 259 -5.16 13.66 -20.85
N ASP A 260 -6.04 14.66 -20.85
CA ASP A 260 -5.91 15.80 -21.78
C ASP A 260 -4.69 16.66 -21.42
N ARG A 261 -4.25 16.64 -20.15
CA ARG A 261 -3.13 17.39 -19.58
C ARG A 261 -2.45 16.56 -18.48
N LEU A 262 -1.16 16.30 -18.60
CA LEU A 262 -0.35 15.55 -17.64
C LEU A 262 0.71 16.46 -17.03
N TYR A 263 0.66 16.63 -15.72
CA TYR A 263 1.71 17.25 -14.92
C TYR A 263 2.56 16.17 -14.24
N PHE A 264 3.81 16.01 -14.70
CA PHE A 264 4.77 15.08 -14.10
C PHE A 264 5.42 15.67 -12.84
N GLU A 265 4.61 15.85 -11.80
CA GLU A 265 4.99 16.61 -10.62
C GLU A 265 4.90 15.79 -9.34
N PRO A 266 5.74 16.10 -8.32
CA PRO A 266 5.59 15.54 -6.99
C PRO A 266 4.20 15.81 -6.42
N LEU A 267 3.65 14.84 -5.69
CA LEU A 267 2.37 14.99 -5.00
C LEU A 267 2.55 15.63 -3.63
N THR A 268 3.01 16.88 -3.62
CA THR A 268 3.11 17.70 -2.41
C THR A 268 2.03 18.77 -2.39
N LEU A 269 1.74 19.34 -1.20
CA LEU A 269 0.78 20.44 -1.10
C LEU A 269 1.22 21.64 -1.94
N GLU A 270 2.52 21.95 -1.95
CA GLU A 270 3.08 23.05 -2.74
C GLU A 270 2.83 22.86 -4.24
N ASP A 271 3.27 21.71 -4.77
CA ASP A 271 3.27 21.42 -6.20
C ASP A 271 1.82 21.31 -6.73
N VAL A 272 0.93 20.64 -5.98
CA VAL A 272 -0.49 20.52 -6.33
C VAL A 272 -1.21 21.87 -6.28
N LEU A 273 -0.94 22.73 -5.27
CA LEU A 273 -1.54 24.06 -5.22
C LEU A 273 -1.03 24.96 -6.35
N ASN A 274 0.23 24.85 -6.74
CA ASN A 274 0.75 25.58 -7.90
C ASN A 274 -0.01 25.20 -9.19
N ILE A 275 -0.22 23.89 -9.42
CA ILE A 275 -0.96 23.40 -10.59
C ILE A 275 -2.42 23.84 -10.52
N TRP A 276 -3.07 23.67 -9.37
CA TRP A 276 -4.47 24.03 -9.19
C TRP A 276 -4.70 25.53 -9.42
N GLU A 277 -3.85 26.40 -8.89
CA GLU A 277 -3.93 27.84 -9.13
C GLU A 277 -3.69 28.19 -10.60
N ASN A 278 -2.76 27.50 -11.25
CA ASN A 278 -2.50 27.68 -12.67
C ASN A 278 -3.70 27.31 -13.54
N GLU A 279 -4.36 26.19 -13.23
CA GLU A 279 -5.49 25.67 -13.98
C GLU A 279 -6.82 26.34 -13.63
N SER A 280 -6.90 26.95 -12.45
CA SER A 280 -8.08 27.63 -11.91
C SER A 280 -8.10 29.15 -12.14
N ARG A 281 -7.32 29.64 -13.11
CA ARG A 281 -7.27 31.09 -13.45
C ARG A 281 -8.65 31.66 -13.80
N ASP A 282 -9.47 30.90 -14.53
CA ASP A 282 -10.80 31.34 -14.99
C ASP A 282 -11.95 30.88 -14.08
N ALA A 283 -11.88 29.64 -13.59
CA ALA A 283 -12.87 29.05 -12.71
C ALA A 283 -12.22 28.02 -11.77
N PRO A 284 -12.69 27.87 -10.51
CA PRO A 284 -12.18 26.85 -9.59
C PRO A 284 -12.29 25.44 -10.18
N VAL A 285 -11.15 24.78 -10.35
CA VAL A 285 -11.10 23.41 -10.90
C VAL A 285 -11.29 22.39 -9.78
N PRO A 286 -12.23 21.43 -9.93
CA PRO A 286 -12.41 20.36 -8.96
C PRO A 286 -11.27 19.35 -8.96
N VAL A 287 -11.03 18.76 -7.78
CA VAL A 287 -9.93 17.79 -7.56
C VAL A 287 -10.47 16.49 -6.97
N LEU A 288 -10.07 15.35 -7.55
CA LEU A 288 -10.31 14.01 -7.00
C LEU A 288 -9.08 13.55 -6.23
N VAL A 289 -9.27 13.18 -4.96
CA VAL A 289 -8.19 12.77 -4.04
C VAL A 289 -8.32 11.32 -3.55
N GLN A 290 -9.46 10.68 -3.81
CA GLN A 290 -9.83 9.38 -3.21
C GLN A 290 -9.36 8.17 -4.03
N PHE A 291 -8.68 8.39 -5.16
CA PHE A 291 -8.35 7.35 -6.15
C PHE A 291 -6.87 6.93 -6.10
N GLY A 292 -5.96 7.85 -5.75
CA GLY A 292 -4.50 7.62 -5.71
C GLY A 292 -3.97 7.01 -4.41
N GLY A 293 -4.83 6.53 -3.51
CA GLY A 293 -4.43 5.95 -2.23
C GLY A 293 -4.04 7.01 -1.19
N GLN A 294 -3.10 6.69 -0.30
CA GLN A 294 -2.80 7.50 0.90
C GLN A 294 -2.19 8.88 0.60
N THR A 295 -1.36 8.98 -0.45
CA THR A 295 -0.64 10.22 -0.78
C THR A 295 -1.58 11.40 -1.01
N PRO A 296 -2.55 11.36 -1.93
CA PRO A 296 -3.49 12.46 -2.12
C PRO A 296 -4.46 12.66 -0.95
N LEU A 297 -4.81 11.63 -0.19
CA LEU A 297 -5.63 11.77 1.03
C LEU A 297 -4.93 12.61 2.09
N ASN A 298 -3.61 12.42 2.27
CA ASN A 298 -2.82 13.21 3.20
C ASN A 298 -2.81 14.70 2.82
N LEU A 299 -2.96 15.03 1.53
CA LEU A 299 -3.02 16.41 1.03
C LEU A 299 -4.42 17.03 1.18
N ALA A 300 -5.47 16.20 1.25
CA ALA A 300 -6.85 16.65 1.09
C ALA A 300 -7.27 17.73 2.11
N ARG A 301 -6.83 17.61 3.38
CA ARG A 301 -7.07 18.65 4.40
C ARG A 301 -6.40 19.98 4.05
N GLY A 302 -5.15 19.95 3.60
CA GLY A 302 -4.41 21.15 3.18
C GLY A 302 -5.03 21.80 1.94
N LEU A 303 -5.46 21.00 0.98
CA LEU A 303 -6.15 21.46 -0.23
C LEU A 303 -7.51 22.10 0.10
N ALA A 304 -8.32 21.45 0.94
CA ALA A 304 -9.61 21.99 1.38
C ALA A 304 -9.44 23.31 2.14
N ALA A 305 -8.43 23.40 3.02
CA ALA A 305 -8.12 24.64 3.74
C ALA A 305 -7.68 25.79 2.81
N ALA A 306 -7.08 25.47 1.66
CA ALA A 306 -6.74 26.43 0.61
C ALA A 306 -7.93 26.79 -0.31
N GLY A 307 -9.11 26.21 -0.10
CA GLY A 307 -10.31 26.48 -0.90
C GLY A 307 -10.44 25.64 -2.17
N VAL A 308 -9.65 24.57 -2.30
CA VAL A 308 -9.74 23.65 -3.44
C VAL A 308 -11.05 22.87 -3.39
N PRO A 309 -11.87 22.85 -4.45
CA PRO A 309 -13.11 22.09 -4.47
C PRO A 309 -12.84 20.59 -4.65
N ILE A 310 -12.85 19.83 -3.55
CA ILE A 310 -12.68 18.38 -3.59
C ILE A 310 -14.00 17.71 -3.99
N TRP A 311 -13.99 16.95 -5.08
CA TRP A 311 -15.13 16.16 -5.55
C TRP A 311 -15.21 14.79 -4.88
N GLY A 312 -16.40 14.20 -4.86
CA GLY A 312 -16.65 12.89 -4.26
C GLY A 312 -17.04 12.97 -2.78
N THR A 313 -16.64 11.96 -2.01
CA THR A 313 -16.99 11.87 -0.59
C THR A 313 -16.43 13.07 0.17
N PRO A 314 -17.24 13.77 0.99
CA PRO A 314 -16.77 14.94 1.73
C PRO A 314 -15.56 14.63 2.62
N GLN A 315 -14.60 15.56 2.70
CA GLN A 315 -13.39 15.37 3.50
C GLN A 315 -13.70 15.07 4.97
N ASP A 316 -14.70 15.74 5.55
CA ASP A 316 -15.09 15.47 6.94
C ASP A 316 -15.60 14.04 7.14
N ALA A 317 -16.23 13.42 6.12
CA ALA A 317 -16.66 12.03 6.19
C ALA A 317 -15.47 11.06 6.07
N ILE A 318 -14.43 11.42 5.31
CA ILE A 318 -13.15 10.68 5.27
C ILE A 318 -12.48 10.75 6.65
N ASP A 319 -12.32 11.97 7.20
CA ASP A 319 -11.76 12.19 8.53
C ASP A 319 -12.60 11.50 9.62
N LEU A 320 -13.92 11.42 9.49
CA LEU A 320 -14.81 10.70 10.42
C LEU A 320 -14.50 9.21 10.43
N ALA A 321 -14.34 8.58 9.26
CA ALA A 321 -14.05 7.15 9.16
C ALA A 321 -12.63 6.80 9.65
N GLU A 322 -11.66 7.70 9.47
CA GLU A 322 -10.29 7.54 9.98
C GLU A 322 -10.18 7.84 11.49
N ASP A 323 -10.99 8.77 12.02
CA ASP A 323 -11.06 9.08 13.44
C ASP A 323 -11.88 8.04 14.19
N ARG A 324 -11.21 7.19 14.97
CA ARG A 324 -11.85 6.07 15.67
C ARG A 324 -12.85 6.51 16.74
N GLY A 325 -12.70 7.68 17.35
CA GLY A 325 -13.67 8.20 18.32
C GLY A 325 -14.98 8.57 17.63
N ARG A 326 -14.89 9.31 16.52
CA ARG A 326 -16.05 9.70 15.70
C ARG A 326 -16.68 8.49 15.02
N PHE A 327 -15.86 7.57 14.50
CA PHE A 327 -16.31 6.35 13.84
C PHE A 327 -17.03 5.41 14.81
N SER A 328 -16.47 5.20 16.01
CA SER A 328 -17.10 4.41 17.07
C SER A 328 -18.45 4.99 17.49
N ALA A 329 -18.54 6.31 17.64
CA ALA A 329 -19.80 6.99 17.93
C ALA A 329 -20.83 6.80 16.81
N LEU A 330 -20.40 6.83 15.55
CA LEU A 330 -21.27 6.55 14.40
C LEU A 330 -21.79 5.11 14.43
N LEU A 331 -20.93 4.11 14.63
CA LEU A 331 -21.34 2.71 14.69
C LEU A 331 -22.30 2.45 15.85
N GLN A 332 -22.07 3.07 17.02
CA GLN A 332 -22.99 3.01 18.15
C GLN A 332 -24.36 3.61 17.83
N GLN A 333 -24.40 4.75 17.14
CA GLN A 333 -25.66 5.37 16.69
C GLN A 333 -26.41 4.49 15.67
N LEU A 334 -25.67 3.73 14.86
CA LEU A 334 -26.21 2.78 13.92
C LEU A 334 -26.50 1.41 14.56
N GLU A 335 -26.24 1.20 15.85
CA GLU A 335 -26.37 -0.12 16.49
C GLU A 335 -25.59 -1.22 15.73
N ILE A 336 -24.43 -0.86 15.17
CA ILE A 336 -23.54 -1.76 14.44
C ILE A 336 -22.40 -2.19 15.36
N MET A 337 -22.11 -3.49 15.36
CA MET A 337 -21.11 -4.08 16.22
C MET A 337 -19.69 -3.76 15.74
N GLN A 338 -18.80 -3.48 16.70
CA GLN A 338 -17.37 -3.32 16.47
C GLN A 338 -16.59 -3.99 17.61
N PRO A 339 -15.32 -4.38 17.40
CA PRO A 339 -14.48 -4.89 18.49
C PRO A 339 -14.33 -3.85 19.62
N GLU A 340 -14.20 -4.33 20.87
CA GLU A 340 -13.89 -3.42 21.97
C GLU A 340 -12.52 -2.79 21.76
N SER A 341 -12.42 -1.48 21.95
CA SER A 341 -11.20 -0.71 21.65
C SER A 341 -10.92 0.40 22.66
N GLY A 342 -9.70 0.92 22.66
CA GLY A 342 -9.31 2.14 23.37
C GLY A 342 -8.09 2.82 22.74
N MET A 343 -7.84 4.08 23.12
CA MET A 343 -6.66 4.84 22.70
C MET A 343 -5.79 5.16 23.90
N ALA A 344 -4.48 4.97 23.75
CA ALA A 344 -3.47 5.29 24.75
C ALA A 344 -2.39 6.20 24.17
N SER A 345 -1.99 7.21 24.93
CA SER A 345 -0.83 8.06 24.61
C SER A 345 0.46 7.61 25.32
N ASP A 346 0.35 6.67 26.26
CA ASP A 346 1.46 6.15 27.04
C ASP A 346 1.25 4.67 27.37
N LEU A 347 2.31 4.03 27.87
CA LEU A 347 2.32 2.61 28.21
C LEU A 347 1.34 2.25 29.33
N GLU A 348 1.10 3.16 30.28
CA GLU A 348 0.26 2.86 31.43
C GLU A 348 -1.22 2.86 31.03
N GLY A 349 -1.65 3.87 30.28
CA GLY A 349 -2.97 3.89 29.66
C GLY A 349 -3.19 2.70 28.73
N ALA A 350 -2.15 2.29 27.99
CA ALA A 350 -2.21 1.12 27.13
C ALA A 350 -2.48 -0.18 27.91
N ARG A 351 -1.78 -0.38 29.02
CA ARG A 351 -1.99 -1.54 29.90
C ARG A 351 -3.37 -1.56 30.52
N GLN A 352 -3.87 -0.41 30.95
CA GLN A 352 -5.22 -0.30 31.52
C GLN A 352 -6.30 -0.68 30.51
N ILE A 353 -6.15 -0.23 29.26
CA ILE A 353 -7.05 -0.58 28.17
C ILE A 353 -6.95 -2.08 27.83
N ALA A 354 -5.74 -2.62 27.69
CA ALA A 354 -5.53 -4.04 27.41
C ALA A 354 -6.07 -4.95 28.52
N ALA A 355 -5.94 -4.55 29.79
CA ALA A 355 -6.51 -5.27 30.93
C ALA A 355 -8.05 -5.25 30.94
N ARG A 356 -8.67 -4.17 30.45
CA ARG A 356 -10.13 -4.06 30.31
C ARG A 356 -10.65 -4.95 29.17
N ILE A 357 -10.00 -4.88 28.01
CA ILE A 357 -10.39 -5.62 26.80
C ILE A 357 -10.10 -7.13 26.95
N GLY A 358 -8.98 -7.48 27.57
CA GLY A 358 -8.43 -8.83 27.63
C GLY A 358 -7.49 -9.14 26.45
N TYR A 359 -6.42 -9.88 26.73
CA TYR A 359 -5.50 -10.36 25.70
C TYR A 359 -6.06 -11.57 24.93
N PRO A 360 -5.65 -11.77 23.66
CA PRO A 360 -4.74 -10.91 22.89
C PRO A 360 -5.38 -9.60 22.39
N VAL A 361 -4.54 -8.57 22.23
CA VAL A 361 -4.93 -7.26 21.69
C VAL A 361 -4.14 -6.92 20.44
N LEU A 362 -4.80 -6.30 19.47
CA LEU A 362 -4.18 -5.70 18.29
C LEU A 362 -3.78 -4.27 18.62
N VAL A 363 -2.51 -3.95 18.41
CA VAL A 363 -1.96 -2.62 18.65
C VAL A 363 -1.62 -1.98 17.31
N ARG A 364 -2.15 -0.76 17.08
CA ARG A 364 -2.00 -0.06 15.79
C ARG A 364 -1.72 1.44 15.94
N PRO A 365 -0.85 2.03 15.11
CA PRO A 365 -0.72 3.48 15.00
C PRO A 365 -1.94 4.12 14.32
N SER A 366 -2.20 5.39 14.60
CA SER A 366 -3.22 6.19 13.88
C SER A 366 -2.72 6.65 12.50
N TYR A 367 -3.62 6.85 11.52
CA TYR A 367 -3.35 7.40 10.17
C TYR A 367 -2.31 6.61 9.33
N VAL A 368 -2.41 5.27 9.31
CA VAL A 368 -1.53 4.42 8.52
C VAL A 368 -2.30 3.50 7.57
N LEU A 369 -1.72 3.22 6.40
CA LEU A 369 -2.21 2.25 5.42
C LEU A 369 -1.36 0.97 5.47
N GLY A 370 -1.97 -0.19 5.15
CA GLY A 370 -1.22 -1.43 4.94
C GLY A 370 -0.74 -2.09 6.23
N GLY A 371 -1.42 -1.80 7.34
CA GLY A 371 -1.07 -2.33 8.66
C GLY A 371 0.31 -1.89 9.16
N ARG A 372 0.80 -0.72 8.71
CA ARG A 372 2.16 -0.28 9.01
C ARG A 372 2.40 -0.25 10.52
N ALA A 373 3.41 -0.99 10.95
CA ALA A 373 3.75 -1.17 12.35
C ALA A 373 2.59 -1.67 13.22
N MET A 374 1.65 -2.47 12.72
CA MET A 374 0.66 -3.14 13.58
C MET A 374 1.23 -4.43 14.19
N ALA A 375 0.84 -4.77 15.41
CA ALA A 375 1.25 -6.02 16.05
C ALA A 375 0.16 -6.58 16.98
N ILE A 376 0.18 -7.90 17.16
CA ILE A 376 -0.67 -8.58 18.14
C ILE A 376 0.15 -8.80 19.41
N ALA A 377 -0.30 -8.24 20.52
CA ALA A 377 0.25 -8.49 21.84
C ALA A 377 -0.59 -9.55 22.54
N TYR A 378 0.07 -10.59 23.06
CA TYR A 378 -0.57 -11.69 23.80
C TYR A 378 -0.46 -11.51 25.32
N ASP A 379 0.40 -10.60 25.77
CA ASP A 379 0.62 -10.28 27.18
C ASP A 379 1.21 -8.87 27.34
N ASP A 380 1.30 -8.43 28.61
CA ASP A 380 1.85 -7.12 28.99
C ASP A 380 3.31 -6.90 28.55
N ALA A 381 4.09 -7.98 28.44
CA ALA A 381 5.48 -7.88 28.03
C ALA A 381 5.58 -7.59 26.52
N GLY A 382 4.78 -8.29 25.72
CA GLY A 382 4.65 -8.05 24.28
C GLY A 382 4.12 -6.65 23.98
N LEU A 383 3.09 -6.18 24.73
CA LEU A 383 2.56 -4.82 24.60
C LEU A 383 3.64 -3.76 24.89
N ALA A 384 4.41 -3.94 25.96
CA ALA A 384 5.45 -2.99 26.35
C ALA A 384 6.60 -2.93 25.34
N GLN A 385 7.04 -4.08 24.83
CA GLN A 385 8.07 -4.14 23.80
C GLN A 385 7.60 -3.40 22.53
N TYR A 386 6.39 -3.70 22.07
CA TYR A 386 5.84 -3.07 20.88
C TYR A 386 5.73 -1.54 21.02
N LEU A 387 5.23 -1.04 22.16
CA LEU A 387 5.07 0.42 22.35
C LEU A 387 6.40 1.16 22.37
N GLN A 388 7.48 0.53 22.88
CA GLN A 388 8.83 1.10 22.79
C GLN A 388 9.31 1.22 21.34
N GLU A 389 9.01 0.21 20.50
CA GLU A 389 9.34 0.21 19.08
C GLU A 389 8.47 1.22 18.30
N ALA A 390 7.15 1.23 18.54
CA ALA A 390 6.18 2.09 17.86
C ALA A 390 6.33 3.59 18.18
N ALA A 391 6.76 3.94 19.41
CA ALA A 391 7.02 5.33 19.79
C ALA A 391 8.11 6.01 18.92
N SER A 392 8.96 5.23 18.26
CA SER A 392 9.94 5.76 17.30
C SER A 392 9.34 6.11 15.93
N ILE A 393 8.19 5.53 15.58
CA ILE A 393 7.56 5.62 14.26
C ILE A 393 6.49 6.71 14.22
N SER A 394 5.74 6.89 15.32
CA SER A 394 4.64 7.86 15.41
C SER A 394 4.78 8.73 16.67
N ALA A 395 5.83 9.55 16.68
CA ALA A 395 6.13 10.42 17.81
C ALA A 395 4.99 11.43 18.05
N GLY A 396 4.30 11.31 19.19
CA GLY A 396 3.24 12.22 19.62
C GLY A 396 1.83 11.85 19.19
N GLN A 397 1.62 10.73 18.50
CA GLN A 397 0.29 10.23 18.15
C GLN A 397 -0.17 9.14 19.14
N PRO A 398 -1.45 9.09 19.50
CA PRO A 398 -1.99 8.00 20.31
C PRO A 398 -1.95 6.68 19.54
N VAL A 399 -1.73 5.60 20.29
CA VAL A 399 -1.77 4.21 19.82
C VAL A 399 -3.13 3.62 20.17
N LEU A 400 -3.69 2.87 19.22
CA LEU A 400 -4.96 2.18 19.38
C LEU A 400 -4.73 0.74 19.82
N ILE A 401 -5.60 0.28 20.71
CA ILE A 401 -5.61 -1.07 21.25
C ILE A 401 -7.00 -1.62 21.05
N ASP A 402 -7.11 -2.66 20.23
CA ASP A 402 -8.35 -3.30 19.86
C ASP A 402 -8.35 -4.75 20.33
N ARG A 403 -9.53 -5.29 20.65
CA ARG A 403 -9.68 -6.71 20.88
C ARG A 403 -9.29 -7.47 19.61
N TYR A 404 -8.32 -8.38 19.74
CA TYR A 404 -7.98 -9.25 18.62
C TYR A 404 -9.02 -10.38 18.53
N LEU A 405 -9.68 -10.49 17.37
CA LEU A 405 -10.69 -11.51 17.10
C LEU A 405 -10.01 -12.77 16.54
N GLU A 406 -9.45 -13.60 17.42
CA GLU A 406 -8.86 -14.89 17.04
C GLU A 406 -9.86 -15.80 16.32
N ASP A 407 -9.40 -16.60 15.34
CA ASP A 407 -10.18 -17.50 14.48
C ASP A 407 -11.44 -16.86 13.85
N ALA A 408 -11.41 -15.56 13.54
CA ALA A 408 -12.50 -14.89 12.86
C ALA A 408 -12.33 -14.95 11.33
N PHE A 409 -13.43 -15.08 10.59
CA PHE A 409 -13.41 -14.94 9.13
C PHE A 409 -13.42 -13.47 8.76
N GLU A 410 -12.49 -13.04 7.92
CA GLU A 410 -12.45 -11.67 7.42
C GLU A 410 -13.18 -11.54 6.07
N VAL A 411 -13.90 -10.44 5.88
CA VAL A 411 -14.68 -10.16 4.67
C VAL A 411 -14.44 -8.71 4.24
N ASP A 412 -14.06 -8.52 2.99
CA ASP A 412 -13.98 -7.20 2.35
C ASP A 412 -15.22 -6.92 1.51
N VAL A 413 -15.72 -5.69 1.55
CA VAL A 413 -16.84 -5.24 0.73
C VAL A 413 -16.47 -3.94 0.03
N ASP A 414 -16.46 -3.96 -1.30
CA ASP A 414 -16.36 -2.74 -2.09
C ASP A 414 -17.75 -2.29 -2.53
N ALA A 415 -18.05 -1.00 -2.39
CA ALA A 415 -19.32 -0.40 -2.74
C ALA A 415 -19.15 0.99 -3.35
N VAL A 416 -20.20 1.46 -4.03
CA VAL A 416 -20.29 2.82 -4.60
C VAL A 416 -21.53 3.50 -4.04
N GLY A 417 -21.37 4.74 -3.55
CA GLY A 417 -22.48 5.58 -3.08
C GLY A 417 -22.62 6.86 -3.90
N ASP A 418 -23.83 7.41 -4.06
CA ASP A 418 -24.11 8.72 -4.69
C ASP A 418 -24.72 9.76 -3.74
N GLY A 419 -24.61 9.50 -2.43
CA GLY A 419 -25.22 10.27 -1.35
C GLY A 419 -26.70 9.97 -1.08
N GLU A 420 -27.39 9.24 -1.95
CA GLU A 420 -28.79 8.82 -1.76
C GLU A 420 -28.96 7.30 -1.79
N ARG A 421 -28.08 6.61 -2.52
CA ARG A 421 -28.03 5.16 -2.65
C ARG A 421 -26.59 4.69 -2.47
N VAL A 422 -26.46 3.50 -1.89
CA VAL A 422 -25.22 2.72 -1.84
C VAL A 422 -25.47 1.39 -2.53
N VAL A 423 -24.60 1.00 -3.46
CA VAL A 423 -24.66 -0.29 -4.15
C VAL A 423 -23.35 -1.04 -3.95
N ILE A 424 -23.46 -2.29 -3.52
CA ILE A 424 -22.32 -3.18 -3.33
C ILE A 424 -21.80 -3.60 -4.70
N GLY A 425 -20.51 -3.40 -4.91
CA GLY A 425 -19.79 -3.87 -6.09
C GLY A 425 -19.40 -5.34 -5.97
N GLY A 426 -18.93 -5.77 -4.78
CA GLY A 426 -18.59 -7.16 -4.52
C GLY A 426 -18.29 -7.42 -3.04
N ILE A 427 -18.56 -8.65 -2.60
CA ILE A 427 -18.25 -9.16 -1.26
C ILE A 427 -17.20 -10.25 -1.41
N MET A 428 -16.10 -10.15 -0.67
CA MET A 428 -14.92 -11.00 -0.79
C MET A 428 -14.63 -11.65 0.56
N GLU A 429 -14.71 -12.98 0.61
CA GLU A 429 -14.31 -13.76 1.80
C GLU A 429 -12.82 -14.01 1.75
N HIS A 430 -12.09 -13.74 2.84
CA HIS A 430 -10.68 -14.10 2.93
C HIS A 430 -10.52 -15.61 3.14
N VAL A 431 -9.46 -16.18 2.56
CA VAL A 431 -9.10 -17.57 2.85
C VAL A 431 -8.42 -17.64 4.20
N GLU A 432 -7.45 -16.77 4.46
CA GLU A 432 -6.82 -16.57 5.76
C GLU A 432 -7.80 -16.00 6.79
N GLU A 433 -7.53 -16.28 8.07
CA GLU A 433 -8.30 -15.75 9.19
C GLU A 433 -7.86 -14.33 9.54
N ALA A 434 -8.72 -13.61 10.26
CA ALA A 434 -8.44 -12.25 10.73
C ALA A 434 -7.11 -12.21 11.51
N GLY A 435 -6.29 -11.21 11.19
CA GLY A 435 -4.92 -11.09 11.69
C GLY A 435 -3.84 -11.41 10.67
N VAL A 436 -4.21 -11.98 9.52
CA VAL A 436 -3.46 -11.77 8.28
C VAL A 436 -4.01 -10.54 7.60
N HIS A 437 -3.15 -9.60 7.24
CA HIS A 437 -3.59 -8.38 6.58
C HIS A 437 -4.28 -8.67 5.23
N SER A 438 -5.42 -8.04 4.96
CA SER A 438 -6.21 -8.19 3.72
C SER A 438 -5.38 -8.20 2.43
N GLY A 439 -4.40 -7.30 2.32
CA GLY A 439 -3.47 -7.25 1.18
C GLY A 439 -2.66 -8.54 0.93
N ASP A 440 -2.31 -9.28 1.98
CA ASP A 440 -1.55 -10.53 1.91
C ASP A 440 -2.45 -11.78 1.90
N SER A 441 -3.73 -11.63 2.25
CA SER A 441 -4.71 -12.72 2.20
C SER A 441 -5.10 -13.04 0.75
N ALA A 442 -5.34 -14.33 0.50
CA ALA A 442 -6.12 -14.75 -0.63
C ALA A 442 -7.59 -14.42 -0.37
N MET A 443 -8.33 -14.05 -1.40
CA MET A 443 -9.75 -13.68 -1.28
C MET A 443 -10.56 -14.40 -2.33
N VAL A 444 -11.79 -14.79 -1.99
CA VAL A 444 -12.72 -15.44 -2.89
C VAL A 444 -14.01 -14.65 -3.04
N MET A 445 -14.45 -14.54 -4.28
CA MET A 445 -15.72 -13.94 -4.66
C MET A 445 -16.48 -14.86 -5.64
N PRO A 446 -17.75 -15.20 -5.38
CA PRO A 446 -18.52 -14.87 -4.18
C PRO A 446 -18.04 -15.65 -2.93
N PRO A 447 -18.40 -15.20 -1.72
CA PRO A 447 -18.18 -15.97 -0.48
C PRO A 447 -18.81 -17.36 -0.57
N TYR A 448 -18.14 -18.37 0.00
CA TYR A 448 -18.57 -19.77 -0.09
C TYR A 448 -18.72 -20.46 1.26
N LYS A 449 -18.09 -19.95 2.32
CA LYS A 449 -18.31 -20.43 3.70
C LYS A 449 -19.17 -19.49 4.52
N VAL A 450 -19.28 -18.22 4.13
CA VAL A 450 -20.13 -17.27 4.84
C VAL A 450 -21.61 -17.61 4.60
N SER A 451 -22.37 -17.74 5.70
CA SER A 451 -23.80 -18.07 5.64
C SER A 451 -24.63 -16.94 5.02
N ALA A 452 -25.79 -17.27 4.43
CA ALA A 452 -26.71 -16.27 3.91
C ALA A 452 -27.20 -15.28 4.99
N TYR A 453 -27.26 -15.72 6.25
CA TYR A 453 -27.59 -14.87 7.40
C TYR A 453 -26.53 -13.79 7.60
N HIS A 454 -25.26 -14.16 7.76
CA HIS A 454 -24.17 -13.18 7.93
C HIS A 454 -24.02 -12.27 6.69
N LEU A 455 -24.17 -12.82 5.49
CA LEU A 455 -24.15 -12.02 4.26
C LEU A 455 -25.29 -11.00 4.19
N SER A 456 -26.44 -11.27 4.80
CA SER A 456 -27.54 -10.29 4.85
C SER A 456 -27.23 -9.12 5.78
N ILE A 457 -26.59 -9.39 6.92
CA ILE A 457 -26.12 -8.38 7.88
C ILE A 457 -25.05 -7.50 7.23
N ILE A 458 -24.02 -8.11 6.64
CA ILE A 458 -22.94 -7.39 5.95
C ILE A 458 -23.49 -6.45 4.88
N ARG A 459 -24.50 -6.89 4.12
CA ARG A 459 -25.15 -6.03 3.11
C ARG A 459 -25.90 -4.85 3.73
N ASP A 460 -26.69 -5.09 4.76
CA ASP A 460 -27.44 -4.04 5.46
C ASP A 460 -26.51 -3.00 6.08
N GLU A 461 -25.53 -3.45 6.86
CA GLU A 461 -24.56 -2.60 7.54
C GLU A 461 -23.75 -1.79 6.53
N THR A 462 -23.34 -2.40 5.40
CA THR A 462 -22.64 -1.68 4.32
C THR A 462 -23.47 -0.52 3.79
N VAL A 463 -24.74 -0.75 3.49
CA VAL A 463 -25.61 0.31 2.96
C VAL A 463 -25.83 1.41 4.01
N ARG A 464 -26.10 1.03 5.25
CA ARG A 464 -26.36 1.99 6.34
C ARG A 464 -25.15 2.86 6.66
N ILE A 465 -23.97 2.27 6.73
CA ILE A 465 -22.71 3.00 6.95
C ILE A 465 -22.46 3.98 5.80
N GLY A 466 -22.54 3.52 4.55
CA GLY A 466 -22.28 4.36 3.39
C GLY A 466 -23.25 5.54 3.27
N LEU A 467 -24.53 5.33 3.61
CA LEU A 467 -25.54 6.41 3.67
C LEU A 467 -25.25 7.39 4.81
N ALA A 468 -24.89 6.90 6.00
CA ALA A 468 -24.62 7.75 7.15
C ALA A 468 -23.35 8.61 6.96
N LEU A 469 -22.35 8.09 6.25
CA LEU A 469 -21.16 8.84 5.84
C LEU A 469 -21.42 9.78 4.65
N GLY A 470 -22.57 9.66 3.97
CA GLY A 470 -22.87 10.44 2.77
C GLY A 470 -21.88 10.17 1.63
N VAL A 471 -21.46 8.91 1.47
CA VAL A 471 -20.45 8.49 0.47
C VAL A 471 -20.87 8.91 -0.94
N ARG A 472 -19.93 9.52 -1.67
CA ARG A 472 -20.07 9.92 -3.08
C ARG A 472 -18.86 9.43 -3.86
N GLY A 473 -18.97 8.26 -4.45
CA GLY A 473 -17.87 7.54 -5.06
C GLY A 473 -17.66 6.19 -4.38
N LEU A 474 -16.41 5.71 -4.34
CA LEU A 474 -16.05 4.41 -3.78
C LEU A 474 -16.01 4.43 -2.24
N MET A 475 -16.32 3.28 -1.66
CA MET A 475 -16.00 2.94 -0.30
C MET A 475 -15.65 1.46 -0.18
N ASN A 476 -14.82 1.14 0.80
CA ASN A 476 -14.49 -0.22 1.19
C ASN A 476 -14.77 -0.42 2.69
N ILE A 477 -15.28 -1.58 3.07
CA ILE A 477 -15.53 -1.95 4.46
C ILE A 477 -14.94 -3.33 4.71
N GLN A 478 -14.25 -3.47 5.84
CA GLN A 478 -13.73 -4.74 6.33
C GLN A 478 -14.56 -5.20 7.52
N PHE A 479 -15.02 -6.44 7.46
CA PHE A 479 -15.78 -7.12 8.51
C PHE A 479 -15.02 -8.34 9.04
N ALA A 480 -15.30 -8.71 10.28
CA ALA A 480 -14.92 -9.99 10.86
C ALA A 480 -16.17 -10.74 11.34
N ILE A 481 -16.19 -12.06 11.17
CA ILE A 481 -17.26 -12.92 11.67
C ILE A 481 -16.68 -13.83 12.73
N LYS A 482 -17.18 -13.73 13.97
CA LYS A 482 -16.75 -14.55 15.11
C LYS A 482 -17.94 -14.91 15.97
N ASP A 483 -18.05 -16.19 16.33
CA ASP A 483 -19.10 -16.72 17.21
C ASP A 483 -20.53 -16.31 16.78
N ASP A 484 -20.80 -16.41 15.46
CA ASP A 484 -22.05 -16.01 14.78
C ASP A 484 -22.42 -14.51 14.86
N GLU A 485 -21.46 -13.66 15.24
CA GLU A 485 -21.58 -12.19 15.25
C GLU A 485 -20.73 -11.56 14.14
N VAL A 486 -21.24 -10.48 13.54
CA VAL A 486 -20.55 -9.68 12.50
C VAL A 486 -20.00 -8.41 13.16
N TYR A 487 -18.72 -8.12 12.95
CA TYR A 487 -18.03 -6.95 13.51
C TYR A 487 -17.45 -6.11 12.38
N VAL A 488 -17.63 -4.79 12.44
CA VAL A 488 -16.92 -3.86 11.55
C VAL A 488 -15.50 -3.61 12.07
N LEU A 489 -14.50 -3.86 11.24
CA LEU A 489 -13.09 -3.60 11.55
C LEU A 489 -12.68 -2.18 11.14
N GLU A 490 -13.00 -1.79 9.91
CA GLU A 490 -12.71 -0.45 9.38
C GLU A 490 -13.55 -0.11 8.15
N VAL A 491 -13.67 1.19 7.89
CA VAL A 491 -14.33 1.74 6.70
C VAL A 491 -13.37 2.72 6.03
N ASN A 492 -13.15 2.53 4.74
CA ASN A 492 -12.29 3.35 3.90
C ASN A 492 -13.17 4.03 2.84
N PRO A 493 -13.64 5.28 3.05
CA PRO A 493 -14.53 6.00 2.11
C PRO A 493 -13.78 6.55 0.88
N ARG A 494 -13.09 5.64 0.19
CA ARG A 494 -12.18 5.88 -0.94
C ARG A 494 -12.03 4.61 -1.78
N SER A 495 -11.21 4.64 -2.82
CA SER A 495 -10.82 3.42 -3.52
C SER A 495 -9.98 2.51 -2.61
N SER A 496 -10.22 1.21 -2.74
CA SER A 496 -9.41 0.14 -2.17
C SER A 496 -8.58 -0.54 -3.26
N ARG A 497 -7.62 -1.36 -2.84
CA ARG A 497 -6.83 -2.17 -3.78
C ARG A 497 -7.64 -3.27 -4.47
N THR A 498 -8.79 -3.66 -3.92
CA THR A 498 -9.64 -4.74 -4.46
C THR A 498 -10.56 -4.27 -5.59
N VAL A 499 -10.71 -2.96 -5.81
CA VAL A 499 -11.56 -2.39 -6.87
C VAL A 499 -11.27 -2.96 -8.27
N PRO A 500 -10.01 -3.09 -8.74
CA PRO A 500 -9.71 -3.69 -10.03
C PRO A 500 -10.14 -5.17 -10.08
N PHE A 501 -9.87 -5.95 -9.03
CA PHE A 501 -10.29 -7.35 -8.94
C PHE A 501 -11.82 -7.49 -9.04
N VAL A 502 -12.56 -6.70 -8.26
CA VAL A 502 -14.03 -6.70 -8.29
C VAL A 502 -14.53 -6.27 -9.66
N ALA A 503 -13.95 -5.23 -10.27
CA ALA A 503 -14.34 -4.76 -11.59
C ALA A 503 -14.12 -5.83 -12.68
N LYS A 504 -13.02 -6.59 -12.63
CA LYS A 504 -12.76 -7.68 -13.60
C LYS A 504 -13.68 -8.87 -13.40
N ALA A 505 -13.99 -9.25 -12.17
CA ALA A 505 -14.87 -10.38 -11.88
C ALA A 505 -16.36 -10.08 -12.22
N THR A 506 -16.80 -8.86 -11.93
CA THR A 506 -18.18 -8.42 -12.18
C THR A 506 -18.39 -7.92 -13.62
N GLY A 507 -17.35 -7.43 -14.28
CA GLY A 507 -17.45 -6.71 -15.54
C GLY A 507 -17.95 -5.26 -15.38
N VAL A 508 -18.13 -4.79 -14.14
CA VAL A 508 -18.62 -3.45 -13.84
C VAL A 508 -17.44 -2.54 -13.51
N PRO A 509 -17.19 -1.45 -14.26
CA PRO A 509 -16.05 -0.57 -14.04
C PRO A 509 -16.30 0.39 -12.86
N LEU A 510 -16.21 -0.11 -11.63
CA LEU A 510 -16.57 0.63 -10.41
C LEU A 510 -15.86 1.98 -10.27
N ALA A 511 -14.56 2.05 -10.57
CA ALA A 511 -13.81 3.32 -10.55
C ALA A 511 -14.36 4.36 -11.55
N ARG A 512 -14.77 3.92 -12.75
CA ARG A 512 -15.37 4.80 -13.76
C ARG A 512 -16.71 5.36 -13.26
N ILE A 513 -17.56 4.48 -12.71
CA ILE A 513 -18.86 4.87 -12.15
C ILE A 513 -18.66 5.85 -10.99
N ALA A 514 -17.73 5.57 -10.08
CA ALA A 514 -17.45 6.42 -8.94
C ALA A 514 -16.95 7.81 -9.33
N ALA A 515 -16.12 7.92 -10.37
CA ALA A 515 -15.68 9.22 -10.89
C ALA A 515 -16.85 10.01 -11.52
N GLN A 516 -17.76 9.34 -12.22
CA GLN A 516 -18.98 9.97 -12.75
C GLN A 516 -19.90 10.44 -11.62
N VAL A 517 -20.01 9.67 -10.54
CA VAL A 517 -20.76 10.07 -9.33
C VAL A 517 -20.12 11.26 -8.63
N ALA A 518 -18.79 11.28 -8.51
CA ALA A 518 -18.06 12.42 -7.98
C ALA A 518 -18.31 13.70 -8.79
N ALA A 519 -18.50 13.57 -10.11
CA ALA A 519 -18.92 14.64 -11.02
C ALA A 519 -20.44 14.92 -11.05
N GLY A 520 -21.23 14.28 -10.17
CA GLY A 520 -22.65 14.59 -9.94
C GLY A 520 -23.67 13.63 -10.56
N LYS A 521 -23.24 12.55 -11.25
CA LYS A 521 -24.16 11.53 -11.75
C LYS A 521 -24.75 10.69 -10.62
N LYS A 522 -25.98 10.20 -10.82
CA LYS A 522 -26.62 9.25 -9.89
C LYS A 522 -26.39 7.81 -10.32
N LEU A 523 -26.33 6.89 -9.38
CA LEU A 523 -26.16 5.46 -9.64
C LEU A 523 -27.28 4.90 -10.52
N ALA A 524 -28.50 5.41 -10.36
CA ALA A 524 -29.63 5.06 -11.21
C ALA A 524 -29.42 5.45 -12.69
N GLU A 525 -28.79 6.59 -12.96
CA GLU A 525 -28.47 7.03 -14.33
C GLU A 525 -27.37 6.17 -14.97
N LEU A 526 -26.48 5.63 -14.15
CA LEU A 526 -25.34 4.81 -14.58
C LEU A 526 -25.68 3.31 -14.64
N GLY A 527 -26.91 2.92 -14.29
CA GLY A 527 -27.39 1.54 -14.34
C GLY A 527 -26.90 0.63 -13.21
N LEU A 528 -26.10 1.14 -12.26
CA LEU A 528 -25.66 0.40 -11.09
C LEU A 528 -26.67 0.55 -9.96
N THR A 529 -27.72 -0.27 -9.97
CA THR A 529 -28.83 -0.16 -9.00
C THR A 529 -28.89 -1.29 -7.97
N GLN A 530 -28.16 -2.38 -8.25
CA GLN A 530 -28.11 -3.60 -7.44
C GLN A 530 -26.72 -4.24 -7.56
N GLU A 531 -26.41 -5.16 -6.65
CA GLU A 531 -25.17 -5.94 -6.65
C GLU A 531 -25.00 -6.69 -7.99
N PRO A 532 -23.83 -6.58 -8.67
CA PRO A 532 -23.60 -7.28 -9.93
C PRO A 532 -23.60 -8.81 -9.76
N PRO A 533 -24.25 -9.56 -10.67
CA PRO A 533 -24.26 -11.02 -10.59
C PRO A 533 -22.88 -11.60 -10.95
N LEU A 534 -22.57 -12.75 -10.35
CA LEU A 534 -21.35 -13.51 -10.60
C LEU A 534 -21.66 -14.87 -11.21
N ASP A 535 -20.75 -15.34 -12.05
CA ASP A 535 -20.79 -16.68 -12.65
C ASP A 535 -19.47 -17.36 -12.30
N GLY A 536 -19.52 -18.43 -11.52
CA GLY A 536 -18.35 -19.12 -10.96
C GLY A 536 -17.67 -18.38 -9.81
N PHE A 537 -16.47 -18.85 -9.48
CA PHE A 537 -15.60 -18.32 -8.43
C PHE A 537 -14.42 -17.56 -9.04
N PHE A 538 -14.05 -16.50 -8.34
CA PHE A 538 -12.89 -15.67 -8.59
C PHE A 538 -12.06 -15.66 -7.32
N VAL A 539 -10.78 -15.99 -7.43
CA VAL A 539 -9.85 -16.00 -6.31
C VAL A 539 -8.73 -15.03 -6.62
N LYS A 540 -8.54 -14.05 -5.74
CA LYS A 540 -7.33 -13.22 -5.69
C LYS A 540 -6.31 -13.92 -4.81
N GLU A 541 -5.06 -13.99 -5.26
CA GLU A 541 -3.92 -14.47 -4.47
C GLU A 541 -2.80 -13.43 -4.46
N ALA A 542 -2.11 -13.30 -3.34
CA ALA A 542 -1.02 -12.33 -3.14
C ALA A 542 0.34 -12.89 -3.59
N VAL A 543 1.21 -12.01 -4.10
CA VAL A 543 2.59 -12.34 -4.45
C VAL A 543 3.53 -11.72 -3.41
N LEU A 544 4.24 -12.56 -2.67
CA LEU A 544 5.11 -12.17 -1.55
C LEU A 544 6.59 -12.18 -1.96
N PRO A 545 7.38 -11.12 -1.66
CA PRO A 545 8.75 -10.96 -2.17
C PRO A 545 9.82 -11.65 -1.32
N PHE A 546 9.49 -12.70 -0.57
CA PHE A 546 10.42 -13.32 0.39
C PHE A 546 11.68 -13.91 -0.28
N ASP A 547 11.62 -14.27 -1.56
CA ASP A 547 12.77 -14.70 -2.36
C ASP A 547 13.80 -13.58 -2.59
N LYS A 548 13.35 -12.31 -2.60
CA LYS A 548 14.20 -11.12 -2.74
C LYS A 548 14.90 -10.71 -1.46
N PHE A 549 14.42 -11.19 -0.31
CA PHE A 549 14.90 -10.79 1.00
C PHE A 549 15.40 -11.99 1.83
N PRO A 550 16.55 -12.59 1.47
CA PRO A 550 17.17 -13.63 2.30
C PRO A 550 17.35 -13.16 3.75
N GLY A 551 16.91 -13.98 4.69
CA GLY A 551 16.94 -13.65 6.13
C GLY A 551 15.67 -12.98 6.65
N ALA A 552 14.77 -12.50 5.77
CA ALA A 552 13.47 -11.99 6.17
C ALA A 552 12.65 -13.08 6.87
N ALA A 553 11.93 -12.71 7.91
CA ALA A 553 11.00 -13.62 8.56
C ALA A 553 9.85 -13.99 7.61
N VAL A 554 9.71 -15.28 7.29
CA VAL A 554 8.75 -15.77 6.27
C VAL A 554 7.46 -16.16 6.98
N PHE A 555 6.58 -15.20 7.24
CA PHE A 555 5.26 -15.47 7.83
C PHE A 555 4.28 -14.34 7.49
N LEU A 556 2.99 -14.65 7.57
CA LEU A 556 1.89 -13.69 7.39
C LEU A 556 1.58 -12.98 8.71
N SER A 557 1.29 -11.69 8.63
CA SER A 557 1.09 -10.83 9.80
C SER A 557 -0.02 -9.78 9.56
N PRO A 558 -0.44 -9.04 10.61
CA PRO A 558 -1.31 -7.88 10.45
C PRO A 558 -0.69 -6.74 9.63
N GLU A 559 0.61 -6.78 9.37
CA GLU A 559 1.28 -5.88 8.44
C GLU A 559 1.43 -6.52 7.05
N MET A 560 1.02 -5.79 6.00
CA MET A 560 1.13 -6.20 4.60
C MET A 560 2.57 -6.23 4.11
N ARG A 561 2.94 -7.27 3.35
CA ARG A 561 4.26 -7.46 2.73
C ARG A 561 4.22 -7.83 1.24
N SER A 562 3.07 -8.14 0.68
CA SER A 562 2.91 -8.48 -0.74
C SER A 562 3.19 -7.30 -1.67
N THR A 563 3.68 -7.60 -2.86
CA THR A 563 4.05 -6.61 -3.90
C THR A 563 3.11 -6.62 -5.10
N GLY A 564 2.19 -7.57 -5.17
CA GLY A 564 1.22 -7.69 -6.26
C GLY A 564 0.24 -8.83 -6.02
N GLU A 565 -0.62 -9.05 -7.00
CA GLU A 565 -1.69 -10.02 -6.91
C GLU A 565 -1.99 -10.68 -8.26
N VAL A 566 -2.68 -11.82 -8.22
CA VAL A 566 -3.16 -12.54 -9.39
C VAL A 566 -4.61 -12.98 -9.19
N MET A 567 -5.29 -13.31 -10.29
CA MET A 567 -6.69 -13.69 -10.31
C MET A 567 -6.91 -15.05 -10.98
N GLY A 568 -7.43 -16.01 -10.23
CA GLY A 568 -7.89 -17.30 -10.73
C GLY A 568 -9.41 -17.35 -10.89
N HIS A 569 -9.91 -17.80 -12.04
CA HIS A 569 -11.35 -17.96 -12.28
C HIS A 569 -11.71 -19.39 -12.69
N ALA A 570 -12.74 -19.97 -12.07
CA ALA A 570 -13.34 -21.23 -12.49
C ALA A 570 -14.76 -21.42 -11.93
N SER A 571 -15.54 -22.36 -12.49
CA SER A 571 -16.86 -22.71 -11.96
C SER A 571 -16.83 -23.43 -10.60
N SER A 572 -15.67 -23.91 -10.16
CA SER A 572 -15.46 -24.52 -8.84
C SER A 572 -14.38 -23.77 -8.07
N PHE A 573 -14.58 -23.61 -6.77
CA PHE A 573 -13.61 -22.95 -5.89
C PHE A 573 -12.22 -23.57 -6.01
N GLY A 574 -12.11 -24.91 -5.95
CA GLY A 574 -10.82 -25.60 -6.00
C GLY A 574 -10.01 -25.28 -7.27
N HIS A 575 -10.63 -25.25 -8.46
CA HIS A 575 -9.92 -24.84 -9.67
C HIS A 575 -9.59 -23.35 -9.71
N ALA A 576 -10.46 -22.48 -9.19
CA ALA A 576 -10.20 -21.05 -9.13
C ALA A 576 -9.00 -20.76 -8.21
N PHE A 577 -8.99 -21.37 -7.02
CA PHE A 577 -7.90 -21.29 -6.06
C PHE A 577 -6.59 -21.84 -6.63
N ALA A 578 -6.61 -23.05 -7.22
CA ALA A 578 -5.42 -23.62 -7.84
C ALA A 578 -4.85 -22.76 -8.97
N LYS A 579 -5.70 -22.10 -9.77
CA LYS A 579 -5.25 -21.15 -10.79
C LYS A 579 -4.60 -19.91 -10.18
N ALA A 580 -5.16 -19.38 -9.10
CA ALA A 580 -4.60 -18.21 -8.41
C ALA A 580 -3.22 -18.55 -7.82
N GLU A 581 -3.10 -19.68 -7.12
CA GLU A 581 -1.82 -20.21 -6.62
C GLU A 581 -0.77 -20.38 -7.72
N MET A 582 -1.14 -21.03 -8.84
CA MET A 582 -0.26 -21.18 -10.00
C MET A 582 0.12 -19.83 -10.62
N GLY A 583 -0.81 -18.88 -10.65
CA GLY A 583 -0.56 -17.51 -11.10
C GLY A 583 0.43 -16.77 -10.22
N ALA A 584 0.38 -17.01 -8.90
CA ALA A 584 1.29 -16.42 -7.91
C ALA A 584 2.69 -17.07 -7.93
N GLY A 585 2.94 -17.98 -8.88
CA GLY A 585 4.20 -18.68 -9.04
C GLY A 585 4.33 -19.94 -8.17
N GLN A 586 3.29 -20.34 -7.44
CA GLN A 586 3.31 -21.55 -6.62
C GLN A 586 3.19 -22.81 -7.49
N ARG A 587 3.83 -23.88 -7.03
CA ARG A 587 3.77 -25.20 -7.66
C ARG A 587 2.83 -26.09 -6.87
N VAL A 588 1.55 -26.08 -7.23
CA VAL A 588 0.53 -26.91 -6.58
C VAL A 588 0.84 -28.41 -6.80
N PRO A 589 1.21 -29.17 -5.75
CA PRO A 589 1.66 -30.55 -5.93
C PRO A 589 0.47 -31.50 -6.14
N LEU A 590 0.64 -32.49 -7.02
CA LEU A 590 -0.36 -33.56 -7.24
C LEU A 590 0.00 -34.88 -6.53
N GLY A 591 1.09 -34.93 -5.77
CA GLY A 591 1.52 -36.11 -5.03
C GLY A 591 2.88 -35.89 -4.38
N GLY A 592 3.48 -36.95 -3.84
CA GLY A 592 4.76 -36.88 -3.13
C GLY A 592 4.59 -36.68 -1.62
N GLY A 593 5.58 -36.08 -0.96
CA GLY A 593 5.55 -35.83 0.47
C GLY A 593 4.88 -34.50 0.86
N ALA A 594 4.08 -34.52 1.92
CA ALA A 594 3.58 -33.33 2.61
C ALA A 594 4.15 -33.26 4.02
N LEU A 595 4.85 -32.18 4.37
CA LEU A 595 5.44 -31.95 5.68
C LEU A 595 4.53 -31.07 6.54
N LEU A 596 4.08 -31.59 7.68
CA LEU A 596 3.17 -30.93 8.60
C LEU A 596 3.88 -30.58 9.91
N THR A 597 3.83 -29.32 10.30
CA THR A 597 4.29 -28.87 11.61
C THR A 597 3.41 -27.74 12.14
N VAL A 598 2.50 -28.07 13.03
CA VAL A 598 1.51 -27.11 13.53
C VAL A 598 1.71 -26.84 15.02
N ASN A 599 1.20 -25.70 15.48
CA ASN A 599 1.10 -25.42 16.91
C ASN A 599 0.08 -26.35 17.60
N ASP A 600 0.03 -26.30 18.93
CA ASP A 600 -0.81 -27.22 19.71
C ASP A 600 -2.31 -26.99 19.53
N PHE A 601 -2.74 -25.74 19.33
CA PHE A 601 -4.15 -25.38 19.12
C PHE A 601 -4.67 -25.92 17.77
N ASP A 602 -3.81 -25.95 16.76
CA ASP A 602 -4.13 -26.39 15.40
C ASP A 602 -4.18 -27.91 15.21
N LYS A 603 -3.72 -28.68 16.20
CA LYS A 603 -3.67 -30.15 16.10
C LYS A 603 -5.05 -30.76 15.86
N GLY A 604 -6.11 -30.22 16.47
CA GLY A 604 -7.46 -30.72 16.24
C GLY A 604 -7.86 -30.63 14.76
N ALA A 605 -7.67 -29.45 14.16
CA ALA A 605 -8.07 -29.16 12.80
C ALA A 605 -7.18 -29.81 11.73
N ILE A 606 -5.85 -29.91 11.95
CA ILE A 606 -4.92 -30.50 10.97
C ILE A 606 -5.23 -31.97 10.65
N GLY A 607 -5.87 -32.70 11.58
CA GLY A 607 -6.22 -34.11 11.37
C GLY A 607 -7.10 -34.36 10.14
N ARG A 608 -8.05 -33.46 9.85
CA ARG A 608 -8.90 -33.57 8.66
C ARG A 608 -8.09 -33.35 7.37
N ILE A 609 -7.24 -32.32 7.37
CA ILE A 609 -6.36 -31.96 6.25
C ILE A 609 -5.39 -33.11 5.94
N ALA A 610 -4.72 -33.64 6.96
CA ALA A 610 -3.80 -34.76 6.82
C ALA A 610 -4.48 -36.02 6.26
N ARG A 611 -5.68 -36.35 6.74
CA ARG A 611 -6.47 -37.47 6.22
C ARG A 611 -6.82 -37.30 4.74
N ASP A 612 -7.21 -36.09 4.34
CA ASP A 612 -7.53 -35.79 2.95
C ASP A 612 -6.29 -35.84 2.06
N LEU A 613 -5.13 -35.39 2.53
CA LEU A 613 -3.85 -35.54 1.82
C LEU A 613 -3.47 -37.01 1.62
N VAL A 614 -3.62 -37.86 2.64
CA VAL A 614 -3.39 -39.32 2.51
C VAL A 614 -4.32 -39.94 1.47
N ARG A 615 -5.61 -39.56 1.46
CA ARG A 615 -6.58 -40.01 0.44
C ARG A 615 -6.22 -39.53 -0.96
N LEU A 616 -5.58 -38.38 -1.06
CA LEU A 616 -5.01 -37.85 -2.31
C LEU A 616 -3.65 -38.50 -2.63
N GLY A 617 -3.15 -39.45 -1.85
CA GLY A 617 -1.94 -40.21 -2.16
C GLY A 617 -0.62 -39.54 -1.74
N PHE A 618 -0.66 -38.59 -0.80
CA PHE A 618 0.55 -38.02 -0.22
C PHE A 618 1.12 -38.88 0.90
N THR A 619 2.44 -38.95 0.99
CA THR A 619 3.14 -39.42 2.19
C THR A 619 3.21 -38.27 3.18
N ILE A 620 2.74 -38.49 4.41
CA ILE A 620 2.76 -37.45 5.44
C ILE A 620 4.05 -37.56 6.25
N TYR A 621 4.78 -36.45 6.32
CA TYR A 621 5.90 -36.23 7.24
C TYR A 621 5.47 -35.24 8.30
N ALA A 622 5.87 -35.40 9.55
CA ALA A 622 5.55 -34.42 10.59
C ALA A 622 6.61 -34.33 11.69
N THR A 623 6.73 -33.14 12.30
CA THR A 623 7.55 -32.96 13.50
C THR A 623 6.97 -33.75 14.67
N ARG A 624 7.81 -34.21 15.62
CA ARG A 624 7.42 -35.14 16.70
C ARG A 624 6.06 -34.86 17.34
N GLY A 625 5.82 -33.62 17.75
CA GLY A 625 4.56 -33.24 18.42
C GLY A 625 3.33 -33.38 17.50
N THR A 626 3.47 -33.04 16.22
CA THR A 626 2.42 -33.20 15.21
C THR A 626 2.26 -34.68 14.83
N ALA A 627 3.37 -35.41 14.65
CA ALA A 627 3.38 -36.82 14.30
C ALA A 627 2.74 -37.71 15.38
N ALA A 628 3.03 -37.44 16.65
CA ALA A 628 2.46 -38.18 17.77
C ALA A 628 0.93 -38.04 17.79
N TRP A 629 0.43 -36.82 17.61
CA TRP A 629 -1.00 -36.55 17.53
C TRP A 629 -1.67 -37.25 16.33
N LEU A 630 -1.11 -37.10 15.13
CA LEU A 630 -1.63 -37.75 13.92
C LEU A 630 -1.65 -39.28 14.04
N SER A 631 -0.60 -39.88 14.63
CA SER A 631 -0.55 -41.32 14.89
C SER A 631 -1.64 -41.77 15.86
N GLN A 632 -1.93 -40.99 16.91
CA GLN A 632 -2.98 -41.32 17.89
C GLN A 632 -4.38 -41.38 17.25
N ILE A 633 -4.63 -40.56 16.23
CA ILE A 633 -5.90 -40.57 15.47
C ILE A 633 -5.86 -41.48 14.24
N GLY A 634 -4.85 -42.36 14.14
CA GLY A 634 -4.74 -43.41 13.12
C GLY A 634 -4.34 -42.93 11.72
N ILE A 635 -3.73 -41.76 11.60
CA ILE A 635 -3.24 -41.24 10.31
C ILE A 635 -1.79 -41.71 10.10
N PRO A 636 -1.46 -42.41 9.00
CA PRO A 636 -0.09 -42.79 8.68
C PRO A 636 0.82 -41.57 8.55
N VAL A 637 1.91 -41.52 9.31
CA VAL A 637 2.84 -40.38 9.34
C VAL A 637 4.26 -40.85 9.65
N GLU A 638 5.23 -40.27 8.94
CA GLU A 638 6.65 -40.43 9.22
C GLU A 638 7.14 -39.26 10.09
N THR A 639 7.79 -39.58 11.22
CA THR A 639 8.32 -38.55 12.11
C THR A 639 9.64 -38.01 11.57
N VAL A 640 9.79 -36.69 11.55
CA VAL A 640 11.04 -35.99 11.15
C VAL A 640 11.50 -35.04 12.26
N ASN A 641 12.81 -34.90 12.42
CA ASN A 641 13.41 -34.00 13.39
C ASN A 641 13.28 -32.53 12.96
N LYS A 642 13.21 -31.63 13.94
CA LYS A 642 13.51 -30.21 13.72
C LYS A 642 15.01 -30.00 13.47
N VAL A 643 15.41 -28.82 13.01
CA VAL A 643 16.83 -28.50 12.76
C VAL A 643 17.65 -28.64 14.06
N SER A 644 17.13 -28.10 15.17
CA SER A 644 17.71 -28.24 16.51
C SER A 644 17.81 -29.68 17.04
N GLU A 645 17.13 -30.64 16.41
CA GLU A 645 16.97 -32.01 16.89
C GLU A 645 17.90 -33.04 16.19
N GLY A 646 18.70 -32.59 15.20
CA GLY A 646 19.67 -33.40 14.48
C GLY A 646 19.15 -34.04 13.18
N SER A 647 20.07 -34.43 12.29
CA SER A 647 19.74 -34.96 10.95
C SER A 647 19.33 -36.45 10.95
N PRO A 648 18.46 -36.89 10.00
CA PRO A 648 17.79 -36.07 8.99
C PRO A 648 16.68 -35.20 9.60
N HIS A 649 16.70 -33.90 9.30
CA HIS A 649 15.70 -32.93 9.79
C HIS A 649 14.84 -32.36 8.65
N THR A 650 13.87 -31.52 9.00
CA THR A 650 12.92 -30.92 8.05
C THR A 650 13.56 -30.26 6.82
N VAL A 651 14.65 -29.52 7.01
CA VAL A 651 15.37 -28.86 5.90
C VAL A 651 16.07 -29.88 4.98
N ASP A 652 16.67 -30.95 5.51
CA ASP A 652 17.28 -32.04 4.71
C ASP A 652 16.23 -32.71 3.83
N LEU A 653 15.03 -32.88 4.38
CA LEU A 653 13.91 -33.51 3.69
C LEU A 653 13.43 -32.64 2.51
N ILE A 654 13.31 -31.32 2.70
CA ILE A 654 13.01 -30.37 1.62
C ILE A 654 14.12 -30.40 0.57
N ALA A 655 15.39 -30.29 0.98
CA ALA A 655 16.54 -30.27 0.08
C ALA A 655 16.66 -31.56 -0.75
N SER A 656 16.20 -32.70 -0.21
CA SER A 656 16.20 -33.99 -0.91
C SER A 656 15.14 -34.11 -2.02
N GLY A 657 14.22 -33.14 -2.14
CA GLY A 657 13.13 -33.18 -3.11
C GLY A 657 11.98 -34.13 -2.77
N LYS A 658 11.97 -34.72 -1.57
CA LYS A 658 10.91 -35.65 -1.11
C LYS A 658 9.59 -34.95 -0.76
N VAL A 659 9.63 -33.65 -0.46
CA VAL A 659 8.48 -32.86 -0.01
C VAL A 659 8.10 -31.85 -1.08
N GLY A 660 6.83 -31.89 -1.50
CA GLY A 660 6.24 -30.92 -2.43
C GLY A 660 5.30 -29.91 -1.77
N LEU A 661 4.87 -30.17 -0.52
CA LEU A 661 3.99 -29.30 0.26
C LEU A 661 4.49 -29.18 1.70
N VAL A 662 4.58 -27.96 2.22
CA VAL A 662 4.84 -27.69 3.63
C VAL A 662 3.64 -26.95 4.22
N ILE A 663 3.07 -27.48 5.30
CA ILE A 663 2.06 -26.79 6.12
C ILE A 663 2.70 -26.51 7.48
N SER A 664 2.86 -25.22 7.80
CA SER A 664 3.57 -24.75 8.99
C SER A 664 2.84 -23.60 9.66
N THR A 665 2.17 -23.83 10.78
CA THR A 665 1.46 -22.78 11.52
C THR A 665 2.30 -22.27 12.70
N PRO A 666 2.93 -21.09 12.59
CA PRO A 666 3.79 -20.55 13.65
C PRO A 666 2.98 -20.07 14.86
N LEU A 667 3.53 -20.22 16.07
CA LEU A 667 2.99 -19.62 17.30
C LEU A 667 4.13 -19.25 18.27
N GLY A 668 4.18 -17.99 18.71
CA GLY A 668 5.10 -17.50 19.77
C GLY A 668 6.60 -17.51 19.44
N SER A 669 7.39 -16.70 20.18
CA SER A 669 8.79 -16.30 19.87
C SER A 669 9.84 -17.43 19.78
N ARG A 670 9.68 -18.56 20.48
CA ARG A 670 10.63 -19.70 20.44
C ARG A 670 10.41 -20.67 19.29
N ALA A 671 9.22 -20.72 18.70
CA ALA A 671 8.96 -21.49 17.47
C ALA A 671 9.63 -20.85 16.24
N TYR A 672 10.14 -19.62 16.37
CA TYR A 672 10.66 -18.85 15.25
C TYR A 672 11.92 -19.45 14.65
N VAL A 673 12.94 -19.91 15.40
CA VAL A 673 14.22 -20.29 14.76
C VAL A 673 14.10 -21.53 13.87
N ASP A 674 13.62 -22.66 14.42
CA ASP A 674 13.43 -23.89 13.65
C ASP A 674 12.36 -23.73 12.55
N GLY A 675 11.25 -23.04 12.86
CA GLY A 675 10.19 -22.76 11.91
C GLY A 675 10.65 -21.84 10.77
N GLN A 676 11.48 -20.84 11.08
CA GLN A 676 12.06 -19.92 10.10
C GLN A 676 13.05 -20.62 9.18
N ALA A 677 13.88 -21.52 9.71
CA ALA A 677 14.78 -22.33 8.90
C ALA A 677 14.00 -23.20 7.91
N LEU A 678 12.92 -23.84 8.36
CA LEU A 678 12.00 -24.61 7.52
C LEU A 678 11.37 -23.74 6.41
N ARG A 679 10.76 -22.61 6.77
CA ARG A 679 10.04 -21.76 5.82
C ARG A 679 10.99 -21.11 4.81
N SER A 680 12.15 -20.64 5.26
CA SER A 680 13.24 -20.16 4.39
C SER A 680 13.69 -21.25 3.41
N ALA A 681 13.81 -22.50 3.86
CA ALA A 681 14.16 -23.61 2.98
C ALA A 681 13.05 -23.87 1.94
N ALA A 682 11.77 -23.86 2.34
CA ALA A 682 10.66 -24.03 1.40
C ALA A 682 10.69 -23.00 0.27
N ILE A 683 10.87 -21.71 0.60
CA ILE A 683 11.03 -20.64 -0.39
C ILE A 683 12.25 -20.88 -1.28
N ARG A 684 13.41 -21.17 -0.68
CA ARG A 684 14.67 -21.39 -1.40
C ARG A 684 14.59 -22.54 -2.42
N TYR A 685 13.93 -23.63 -2.07
CA TYR A 685 13.81 -24.82 -2.91
C TYR A 685 12.54 -24.83 -3.78
N GLY A 686 11.72 -23.77 -3.74
CA GLY A 686 10.49 -23.65 -4.53
C GLY A 686 9.43 -24.69 -4.16
N VAL A 687 9.35 -25.06 -2.87
CA VAL A 687 8.33 -25.95 -2.31
C VAL A 687 7.16 -25.11 -1.83
N MET A 688 5.93 -25.50 -2.20
CA MET A 688 4.72 -24.78 -1.78
C MET A 688 4.63 -24.73 -0.26
N LEU A 689 4.57 -23.53 0.29
CA LEU A 689 4.51 -23.26 1.73
C LEU A 689 3.16 -22.65 2.07
N VAL A 690 2.45 -23.27 3.01
CA VAL A 690 1.17 -22.77 3.53
C VAL A 690 1.30 -22.55 5.03
N THR A 691 0.95 -21.35 5.50
CA THR A 691 1.16 -20.95 6.90
C THR A 691 -0.11 -20.87 7.75
N THR A 692 -1.28 -21.15 7.16
CA THR A 692 -2.59 -21.11 7.84
C THR A 692 -3.34 -22.43 7.62
N LEU A 693 -4.20 -22.80 8.56
CA LEU A 693 -5.03 -24.00 8.43
C LEU A 693 -6.10 -23.85 7.35
N THR A 694 -6.69 -22.67 7.22
CA THR A 694 -7.68 -22.36 6.20
C THR A 694 -7.09 -22.39 4.80
N GLY A 695 -5.89 -21.81 4.61
CA GLY A 695 -5.09 -21.92 3.39
C GLY A 695 -4.72 -23.36 3.08
N ALA A 696 -4.40 -24.17 4.09
CA ALA A 696 -4.11 -25.59 3.90
C ALA A 696 -5.35 -26.38 3.43
N ALA A 697 -6.52 -26.06 3.99
CA ALA A 697 -7.79 -26.63 3.54
C ALA A 697 -8.15 -26.21 2.09
N ALA A 698 -7.90 -24.95 1.72
CA ALA A 698 -8.09 -24.45 0.36
C ALA A 698 -7.13 -25.14 -0.64
N THR A 699 -5.85 -25.26 -0.27
CA THR A 699 -4.83 -26.01 -1.02
C THR A 699 -5.27 -27.45 -1.29
N VAL A 700 -5.76 -28.18 -0.28
CA VAL A 700 -6.27 -29.55 -0.45
C VAL A 700 -7.46 -29.60 -1.43
N GLN A 701 -8.35 -28.61 -1.40
CA GLN A 701 -9.45 -28.51 -2.37
C GLN A 701 -8.93 -28.25 -3.80
N GLY A 702 -7.92 -27.40 -3.95
CA GLY A 702 -7.25 -27.14 -5.22
C GLY A 702 -6.62 -28.41 -5.80
N ILE A 703 -5.82 -29.12 -5.01
CA ILE A 703 -5.20 -30.40 -5.40
C ILE A 703 -6.27 -31.42 -5.81
N ARG A 704 -7.35 -31.55 -5.02
CA ARG A 704 -8.45 -32.45 -5.33
C ARG A 704 -9.11 -32.10 -6.68
N ALA A 705 -9.39 -30.82 -6.92
CA ALA A 705 -10.01 -30.37 -8.15
C ALA A 705 -9.12 -30.67 -9.38
N LEU A 706 -7.83 -30.39 -9.29
CA LEU A 706 -6.85 -30.69 -10.34
C LEU A 706 -6.76 -32.19 -10.66
N LYS A 707 -6.88 -33.06 -9.65
CA LYS A 707 -6.90 -34.52 -9.87
C LYS A 707 -8.18 -35.03 -10.49
N GLN A 708 -9.30 -34.37 -10.24
CA GLN A 708 -10.62 -34.83 -10.70
C GLN A 708 -10.92 -34.39 -12.13
N ARG A 709 -10.51 -33.18 -12.53
CA ARG A 709 -10.75 -32.65 -13.87
C ARG A 709 -9.61 -31.73 -14.31
N GLU A 710 -9.38 -31.70 -15.61
CA GLU A 710 -8.42 -30.82 -16.25
C GLU A 710 -8.81 -29.35 -16.12
N LEU A 711 -7.80 -28.48 -16.03
CA LEU A 711 -7.98 -27.03 -16.08
C LEU A 711 -8.40 -26.59 -17.48
N ARG A 712 -9.34 -25.64 -17.54
CA ARG A 712 -9.75 -24.96 -18.76
C ARG A 712 -9.44 -23.48 -18.67
N VAL A 713 -9.16 -22.85 -19.80
CA VAL A 713 -8.98 -21.40 -19.93
C VAL A 713 -10.21 -20.76 -20.56
N ARG A 714 -10.46 -19.50 -20.20
CA ARG A 714 -11.54 -18.66 -20.75
C ARG A 714 -11.05 -17.23 -20.73
N SER A 715 -11.28 -16.48 -21.81
CA SER A 715 -11.00 -15.05 -21.82
C SER A 715 -12.04 -14.28 -20.98
N LEU A 716 -11.69 -13.06 -20.53
CA LEU A 716 -12.65 -12.21 -19.82
C LEU A 716 -13.81 -11.77 -20.75
N GLN A 717 -13.53 -11.57 -22.04
CA GLN A 717 -14.53 -11.20 -23.04
C GLN A 717 -15.56 -12.32 -23.22
N GLU A 718 -15.11 -13.56 -23.39
CA GLU A 718 -16.02 -14.71 -23.42
C GLU A 718 -16.80 -14.80 -22.11
N HIS A 719 -16.17 -14.56 -20.96
CA HIS A 719 -16.84 -14.60 -19.67
C HIS A 719 -17.99 -13.57 -19.56
N HIS A 720 -17.72 -12.33 -19.95
CA HIS A 720 -18.71 -11.24 -19.87
C HIS A 720 -19.77 -11.32 -20.98
N ALA A 721 -19.49 -11.94 -22.13
CA ALA A 721 -20.43 -12.04 -23.26
C ALA A 721 -21.65 -12.94 -22.97
N HIS A 722 -21.59 -13.80 -21.95
CA HIS A 722 -22.70 -14.67 -21.56
C HIS A 722 -23.60 -14.08 -20.45
N ARG A 723 -23.53 -12.76 -20.21
CA ARG A 723 -24.31 -12.05 -19.20
C ARG A 723 -25.39 -11.15 -19.79
#